data_AF-A0A251STY4-F1
#
_entry.id   AF-A0A251STY4-F1
#
_cell.length_a   1.000
_cell.length_b   1.000
_cell.length_c   1.000
_cell.angle_alpha   90.00
_cell.angle_beta   90.00
_cell.angle_gamma   90.00
#
_symmetry.space_group_name_H-M   'P 1'
#
loop_
_entity.id
_entity.type
_entity.pdbx_description
1 polymer ?
#
loop_
_entity_poly.entity_id
_entity_poly.type
_entity_poly.pdbx_seq_one_letter_code
_entity_poly.pdbx_strand_id
1 'polypeptide(L)'
;MVRLGLWGAGTSFVDFTEFLDAMNKGGVGALELVAMDMKARGMYVCRTLSYKGSEFEVVEVPLEAKMTEIYKKAAEFWADLRVELLSASELVFEEKAKSAMRWRLYWGSHQRFFRSVCMSAKVPAVVSLTKQALIENKCVVIGLQSTGEARTEDAVTKYGTELDDFISGPRELLLKFVEENYPLPDKPQSPPVEDNVKELQRKRHSANPDVSFKGRVRKAVKREPASEDESGEESEWEPPSDDETAEESDSDSDYASEKSDAESVDRSHARHPYSAELLKRYETAVEHKSKLLDTIRTFDLPNNPLDELIDQLGGPDNVAEITGRRGMLVRASNGKGVTYQFRNTKDVTTEMVNMHEKRLFMDGKKLVAIISEAGSAGVSLQADRRALNQKRRVHVTLELPWSADRAIQQFGRTHRSNQTSAPEYRLLFTNLGGERRFASVVAKRLASLGALTQGDRRAGPSLSAFNYDSLYGKHALYKMYSGIMEQDSFPVVPPNCSFENPHTIQDFIETAKAALVSIGIIRDTVVDENGKVSRKLRGRIADPDWNDVGRFLNRLLGLPPEIQNRLFELFVSTFDHLLNKARLEGHLDTGIVDFKANTIELQGTPKIVHTDHMSGSSTVLYTFVMDRGITWEAASALLNEKQKDVSGSSASGFYESKREWLGRRHFLLAIESSPGTFKIFRPATGETTREMPITELKDKYRKPKSLEKVQREWEDEYEVSSKQCMHGPKCKIRSFCTVGKRIQEVNLLGGLILPIWGTISKALSKQSRKAHQRLRVVGIETTTDNERVVGLLVPNAAVESVLKDLGI
;
A
#
# COMPACT_ATOMS: atom_id res chain seq x y z
N MET A 1 8.10 -17.28 -25.34
CA MET A 1 6.93 -16.38 -25.27
C MET A 1 7.28 -15.06 -25.95
N VAL A 2 6.85 -14.84 -27.20
CA VAL A 2 7.09 -13.59 -27.99
C VAL A 2 5.75 -12.93 -28.35
N ARG A 3 4.72 -13.10 -27.50
CA ARG A 3 3.31 -12.79 -27.84
C ARG A 3 3.04 -11.31 -28.18
N LEU A 4 3.88 -10.38 -27.72
CA LEU A 4 3.68 -8.93 -27.91
C LEU A 4 4.61 -8.31 -28.96
N GLY A 5 5.54 -9.07 -29.55
CA GLY A 5 6.49 -8.55 -30.55
C GLY A 5 7.38 -7.39 -30.06
N LEU A 6 7.61 -7.29 -28.75
CA LEU A 6 8.45 -6.24 -28.15
C LEU A 6 9.92 -6.64 -27.97
N TRP A 7 10.21 -7.94 -27.98
CA TRP A 7 11.56 -8.53 -27.91
C TRP A 7 11.65 -9.71 -28.88
N GLY A 8 12.86 -10.20 -29.18
CA GLY A 8 13.12 -11.25 -30.15
C GLY A 8 13.61 -10.73 -31.51
N ALA A 9 13.72 -11.63 -32.48
CA ALA A 9 14.29 -11.34 -33.80
C ALA A 9 13.56 -10.16 -34.49
N GLY A 10 14.32 -9.16 -34.94
CA GLY A 10 13.80 -7.96 -35.61
C GLY A 10 13.37 -6.82 -34.67
N THR A 11 13.60 -6.95 -33.36
CA THR A 11 13.33 -5.88 -32.38
C THR A 11 14.63 -5.33 -31.76
N SER A 12 14.54 -4.21 -31.02
CA SER A 12 15.69 -3.64 -30.29
C SER A 12 16.17 -4.49 -29.10
N PHE A 13 15.43 -5.53 -28.69
CA PHE A 13 15.71 -6.33 -27.51
C PHE A 13 15.77 -7.81 -27.88
N VAL A 14 16.86 -8.50 -27.55
CA VAL A 14 17.03 -9.91 -27.95
C VAL A 14 16.08 -10.81 -27.17
N ASP A 15 15.92 -10.56 -25.87
CA ASP A 15 15.06 -11.32 -24.98
C ASP A 15 14.28 -10.44 -23.98
N PHE A 16 13.44 -11.08 -23.16
CA PHE A 16 12.63 -10.39 -22.16
C PHE A 16 13.49 -9.77 -21.03
N THR A 17 14.61 -10.38 -20.68
CA THR A 17 15.50 -9.91 -19.61
C THR A 17 16.12 -8.57 -20.00
N GLU A 18 16.63 -8.47 -21.24
CA GLU A 18 17.18 -7.23 -21.79
C GLU A 18 16.12 -6.12 -21.88
N PHE A 19 14.90 -6.46 -22.31
CA PHE A 19 13.77 -5.54 -22.31
C PHE A 19 13.44 -5.04 -20.90
N LEU A 20 13.31 -5.96 -19.93
CA LEU A 20 12.99 -5.63 -18.54
C LEU A 20 14.07 -4.74 -17.91
N ASP A 21 15.34 -5.04 -18.13
CA ASP A 21 16.47 -4.25 -17.65
C ASP A 21 16.47 -2.84 -18.25
N ALA A 22 16.16 -2.71 -19.55
CA ALA A 22 16.05 -1.41 -20.20
C ALA A 22 14.89 -0.59 -19.64
N MET A 23 13.74 -1.23 -19.38
CA MET A 23 12.58 -0.57 -18.77
C MET A 23 12.84 -0.15 -17.33
N ASN A 24 13.51 -0.99 -16.53
CA ASN A 24 13.91 -0.66 -15.16
C ASN A 24 14.90 0.51 -15.12
N LYS A 25 15.86 0.58 -16.07
CA LYS A 25 16.80 1.71 -16.20
C LYS A 25 16.12 2.99 -16.67
N GLY A 26 15.14 2.89 -17.57
CA GLY A 26 14.37 4.01 -18.10
C GLY A 26 13.23 4.49 -17.18
N GLY A 27 12.83 3.66 -16.23
CA GLY A 27 11.87 3.97 -15.18
C GLY A 27 10.42 4.14 -15.68
N VAL A 28 9.61 4.91 -14.94
CA VAL A 28 8.17 5.11 -15.21
C VAL A 28 7.94 5.76 -16.57
N GLY A 29 8.80 6.71 -16.97
CA GLY A 29 8.68 7.35 -18.29
C GLY A 29 8.86 6.36 -19.44
N ALA A 30 9.76 5.38 -19.30
CA ALA A 30 9.93 4.32 -20.29
C ALA A 30 8.72 3.38 -20.37
N LEU A 31 8.12 3.04 -19.22
CA LEU A 31 6.88 2.25 -19.19
C LEU A 31 5.71 3.00 -19.85
N GLU A 32 5.63 4.32 -19.68
CA GLU A 32 4.64 5.16 -20.37
C GLU A 32 4.85 5.17 -21.89
N LEU A 33 6.11 5.26 -22.36
CA LEU A 33 6.44 5.11 -23.79
C LEU A 33 6.02 3.75 -24.34
N VAL A 34 6.23 2.65 -23.59
CA VAL A 34 5.78 1.32 -24.02
C VAL A 34 4.27 1.29 -24.21
N ALA A 35 3.51 1.84 -23.26
CA ALA A 35 2.05 1.88 -23.37
C ALA A 35 1.60 2.72 -24.59
N MET A 36 2.25 3.85 -24.84
CA MET A 36 2.02 4.69 -26.02
C MET A 36 2.33 3.95 -27.32
N ASP A 37 3.50 3.30 -27.41
CA ASP A 37 3.93 2.52 -28.57
C ASP A 37 2.98 1.34 -28.84
N MET A 38 2.59 0.59 -27.80
CA MET A 38 1.65 -0.51 -27.95
C MET A 38 0.29 -0.03 -28.45
N LYS A 39 -0.17 1.15 -28.01
CA LYS A 39 -1.41 1.76 -28.50
C LYS A 39 -1.27 2.19 -29.97
N ALA A 40 -0.16 2.83 -30.33
CA ALA A 40 0.11 3.26 -31.71
C ALA A 40 0.16 2.06 -32.69
N ARG A 41 0.74 0.94 -32.26
CA ARG A 41 0.76 -0.32 -33.04
C ARG A 41 -0.57 -1.08 -33.06
N GLY A 42 -1.59 -0.60 -32.36
CA GLY A 42 -2.86 -1.32 -32.20
C GLY A 42 -2.77 -2.60 -31.35
N MET A 43 -1.64 -2.85 -30.69
CA MET A 43 -1.40 -4.02 -29.83
C MET A 43 -1.96 -3.83 -28.41
N TYR A 44 -2.38 -2.61 -28.07
CA TYR A 44 -3.00 -2.26 -26.80
C TYR A 44 -4.32 -1.53 -27.02
N VAL A 45 -5.41 -2.20 -26.63
CA VAL A 45 -6.74 -1.58 -26.52
C VAL A 45 -7.05 -1.40 -25.04
N CYS A 46 -7.15 -0.14 -24.60
CA CYS A 46 -7.58 0.14 -23.24
C CYS A 46 -9.06 -0.23 -23.10
N ARG A 47 -9.36 -1.30 -22.37
CA ARG A 47 -10.74 -1.73 -22.06
C ARG A 47 -11.33 -1.00 -20.85
N THR A 48 -10.53 -0.15 -20.19
CA THR A 48 -10.92 0.56 -18.97
C THR A 48 -11.58 1.88 -19.33
N LEU A 49 -12.70 2.21 -18.66
CA LEU A 49 -13.39 3.48 -18.85
C LEU A 49 -12.53 4.64 -18.30
N SER A 50 -12.55 5.78 -18.97
CA SER A 50 -11.94 7.00 -18.47
C SER A 50 -12.64 7.50 -17.21
N TYR A 51 -11.88 7.87 -16.18
CA TYR A 51 -12.38 8.52 -14.96
C TYR A 51 -12.67 10.03 -15.14
N LYS A 52 -12.74 10.54 -16.38
CA LYS A 52 -13.07 11.94 -16.64
C LYS A 52 -14.42 12.32 -15.99
N GLY A 53 -14.38 13.35 -15.13
CA GLY A 53 -15.54 13.83 -14.38
C GLY A 53 -15.82 13.09 -13.06
N SER A 54 -15.04 12.04 -12.73
CA SER A 54 -15.09 11.42 -11.40
C SER A 54 -14.29 12.27 -10.41
N GLU A 55 -14.82 12.44 -9.20
CA GLU A 55 -14.17 13.14 -8.10
C GLU A 55 -13.66 12.12 -7.08
N PHE A 56 -12.44 12.31 -6.56
CA PHE A 56 -11.87 11.44 -5.52
C PHE A 56 -11.51 12.29 -4.31
N GLU A 57 -12.09 11.95 -3.17
CA GLU A 57 -11.87 12.62 -1.89
C GLU A 57 -11.37 11.59 -0.87
N VAL A 58 -10.27 11.92 -0.20
CA VAL A 58 -9.76 11.16 0.94
C VAL A 58 -10.30 11.81 2.20
N VAL A 59 -11.10 11.06 2.96
CA VAL A 59 -11.73 11.54 4.19
C VAL A 59 -11.04 10.88 5.38
N GLU A 60 -10.35 11.69 6.18
CA GLU A 60 -9.80 11.26 7.45
C GLU A 60 -10.87 11.30 8.55
N VAL A 61 -11.00 10.20 9.28
CA VAL A 61 -11.98 9.97 10.34
C VAL A 61 -11.22 9.76 11.66
N PRO A 62 -11.01 10.79 12.47
CA PRO A 62 -10.33 10.63 13.74
C PRO A 62 -11.12 9.69 14.65
N LEU A 63 -10.43 8.83 15.41
CA LEU A 63 -11.09 8.00 16.41
C LEU A 63 -11.74 8.87 17.48
N GLU A 64 -13.01 8.60 17.77
CA GLU A 64 -13.70 9.17 18.92
C GLU A 64 -13.00 8.78 20.23
N ALA A 65 -13.16 9.59 21.28
CA ALA A 65 -12.52 9.33 22.59
C ALA A 65 -12.87 7.94 23.15
N LYS A 66 -14.14 7.52 23.02
CA LYS A 66 -14.60 6.19 23.44
C LYS A 66 -13.86 5.08 22.67
N MET A 67 -13.80 5.19 21.35
CA MET A 67 -13.13 4.21 20.50
C MET A 67 -11.61 4.17 20.71
N THR A 68 -11.00 5.32 20.99
CA THR A 68 -9.56 5.41 21.32
C THR A 68 -9.23 4.63 22.59
N GLU A 69 -10.06 4.75 23.62
CA GLU A 69 -9.90 4.01 24.88
C GLU A 69 -10.12 2.50 24.70
N ILE A 70 -11.14 2.11 23.93
CA ILE A 70 -11.39 0.69 23.57
C ILE A 70 -10.18 0.11 22.84
N TYR A 71 -9.64 0.85 21.87
CA TYR A 71 -8.47 0.44 21.09
C TYR A 71 -7.25 0.25 21.98
N LYS A 72 -6.98 1.21 22.87
CA LYS A 72 -5.85 1.16 23.81
C LYS A 72 -5.92 -0.07 24.71
N LYS A 73 -7.06 -0.31 25.37
CA LYS A 73 -7.27 -1.48 26.22
C LYS A 73 -7.12 -2.79 25.45
N ALA A 74 -7.57 -2.83 24.20
CA ALA A 74 -7.41 -4.00 23.37
C ALA A 74 -5.94 -4.24 22.97
N ALA A 75 -5.19 -3.19 22.64
CA ALA A 75 -3.75 -3.27 22.37
C ALA A 75 -2.96 -3.79 23.58
N GLU A 76 -3.26 -3.27 24.77
CA GLU A 76 -2.69 -3.75 26.03
C GLU A 76 -3.04 -5.23 26.28
N PHE A 77 -4.30 -5.62 26.12
CA PHE A 77 -4.72 -7.01 26.28
C PHE A 77 -4.03 -7.97 25.30
N TRP A 78 -3.89 -7.60 24.02
CA TRP A 78 -3.17 -8.43 23.06
C TRP A 78 -1.69 -8.57 23.44
N ALA A 79 -1.06 -7.49 23.92
CA ALA A 79 0.31 -7.56 24.41
C ALA A 79 0.45 -8.50 25.62
N ASP A 80 -0.46 -8.41 26.59
CA ASP A 80 -0.49 -9.29 27.76
C ASP A 80 -0.77 -10.75 27.39
N LEU A 81 -1.73 -10.98 26.49
CA LEU A 81 -2.04 -12.31 25.94
C LEU A 81 -0.81 -12.93 25.28
N ARG A 82 0.00 -12.15 24.56
CA ARG A 82 1.25 -12.64 23.97
C ARG A 82 2.22 -13.12 25.04
N VAL A 83 2.40 -12.36 26.12
CA VAL A 83 3.29 -12.72 27.23
C VAL A 83 2.78 -14.00 27.90
N GLU A 84 1.48 -14.09 28.18
CA GLU A 84 0.87 -15.28 28.78
C GLU A 84 1.04 -16.51 27.89
N LEU A 85 0.82 -16.38 26.57
CA LEU A 85 1.01 -17.50 25.64
C LEU A 85 2.46 -17.95 25.55
N LEU A 86 3.44 -17.04 25.64
CA LEU A 86 4.86 -17.40 25.71
C LEU A 86 5.15 -18.19 26.99
N SER A 87 4.73 -17.68 28.15
CA SER A 87 4.92 -18.35 29.45
C SER A 87 4.23 -19.71 29.51
N ALA A 88 3.00 -19.81 29.01
CA ALA A 88 2.27 -21.07 28.97
C ALA A 88 2.88 -22.08 27.98
N SER A 89 3.54 -21.61 26.90
CA SER A 89 4.28 -22.48 25.98
C SER A 89 5.56 -23.04 26.59
N GLU A 90 6.22 -22.35 27.52
CA GLU A 90 7.39 -22.88 28.24
C GLU A 90 7.02 -24.00 29.22
N LEU A 91 5.79 -23.96 29.75
CA LEU A 91 5.26 -24.95 30.68
C LEU A 91 4.80 -26.25 29.98
N VAL A 92 4.56 -26.20 28.67
CA VAL A 92 4.13 -27.33 27.86
C VAL A 92 5.30 -27.77 26.97
N PHE A 93 5.67 -29.05 27.02
CA PHE A 93 6.62 -29.61 26.04
C PHE A 93 5.93 -29.70 24.67
N GLU A 94 5.92 -28.59 23.94
CA GLU A 94 5.22 -28.48 22.67
C GLU A 94 6.16 -28.70 21.47
N GLU A 95 5.69 -29.47 20.48
CA GLU A 95 6.38 -29.63 19.21
C GLU A 95 6.55 -28.27 18.50
N LYS A 96 7.75 -28.02 17.96
CA LYS A 96 8.06 -26.77 17.25
C LYS A 96 7.03 -26.40 16.16
N ALA A 97 6.48 -27.40 15.46
CA ALA A 97 5.46 -27.20 14.43
C ALA A 97 4.13 -26.64 14.97
N LYS A 98 3.67 -27.13 16.14
CA LYS A 98 2.44 -26.65 16.80
C LYS A 98 2.60 -25.23 17.32
N SER A 99 3.77 -24.92 17.89
CA SER A 99 4.12 -23.56 18.31
C SER A 99 4.13 -22.57 17.14
N ALA A 100 4.75 -22.93 16.01
CA ALA A 100 4.76 -22.11 14.80
C ALA A 100 3.35 -21.85 14.25
N MET A 101 2.50 -22.89 14.25
CA MET A 101 1.09 -22.76 13.85
C MET A 101 0.31 -21.80 14.76
N ARG A 102 0.46 -21.90 16.10
CA ARG A 102 -0.16 -20.98 17.05
C ARG A 102 0.23 -19.53 16.75
N TRP A 103 1.51 -19.25 16.55
CA TRP A 103 1.97 -17.88 16.29
C TRP A 103 1.43 -17.32 14.96
N ARG A 104 1.35 -18.16 13.92
CA ARG A 104 0.68 -17.79 12.66
C ARG A 104 -0.79 -17.44 12.88
N LEU A 105 -1.53 -18.25 13.64
CA LEU A 105 -2.94 -18.01 13.97
C LEU A 105 -3.14 -16.78 14.87
N TYR A 106 -2.28 -16.60 15.86
CA TYR A 106 -2.28 -15.45 16.76
C TYR A 106 -2.17 -14.15 15.96
N TRP A 107 -1.17 -14.08 15.08
CA TRP A 107 -0.89 -12.89 14.30
C TRP A 107 -1.93 -12.62 13.21
N GLY A 108 -2.50 -13.68 12.61
CA GLY A 108 -3.62 -13.55 11.69
C GLY A 108 -4.89 -13.05 12.41
N SER A 109 -5.16 -13.55 13.61
CA SER A 109 -6.32 -13.13 14.43
C SER A 109 -6.16 -11.71 14.93
N HIS A 110 -4.99 -11.37 15.46
CA HIS A 110 -4.61 -10.01 15.86
C HIS A 110 -4.85 -8.99 14.74
N GLN A 111 -4.37 -9.28 13.52
CA GLN A 111 -4.57 -8.38 12.39
C GLN A 111 -6.05 -8.20 12.04
N ARG A 112 -6.83 -9.30 11.98
CA ARG A 112 -8.27 -9.26 11.70
C ARG A 112 -9.05 -8.49 12.78
N PHE A 113 -8.67 -8.66 14.05
CA PHE A 113 -9.25 -7.96 15.18
C PHE A 113 -9.16 -6.44 15.02
N PHE A 114 -7.94 -5.90 14.88
CA PHE A 114 -7.75 -4.44 14.81
C PHE A 114 -8.34 -3.83 13.53
N ARG A 115 -8.32 -4.56 12.41
CA ARG A 115 -9.03 -4.12 11.19
C ARG A 115 -10.53 -3.99 11.43
N SER A 116 -11.16 -4.97 12.08
CA SER A 116 -12.57 -4.92 12.39
C SER A 116 -12.90 -3.75 13.33
N VAL A 117 -12.05 -3.47 14.33
CA VAL A 117 -12.21 -2.31 15.22
C VAL A 117 -12.13 -0.99 14.44
N CYS A 118 -11.15 -0.85 13.53
CA CYS A 118 -11.01 0.35 12.70
C CYS A 118 -12.22 0.53 11.76
N MET A 119 -12.74 -0.56 11.18
CA MET A 119 -13.96 -0.53 10.38
C MET A 119 -15.16 -0.02 11.18
N SER A 120 -15.39 -0.57 12.38
CA SER A 120 -16.49 -0.11 13.25
C SER A 120 -16.32 1.35 13.67
N ALA A 121 -15.09 1.82 13.90
CA ALA A 121 -14.82 3.22 14.24
C ALA A 121 -15.22 4.21 13.12
N LYS A 122 -15.29 3.75 11.86
CA LYS A 122 -15.68 4.58 10.71
C LYS A 122 -17.19 4.63 10.46
N VAL A 123 -17.98 3.77 11.11
CA VAL A 123 -19.43 3.66 10.89
C VAL A 123 -20.16 5.00 11.11
N PRO A 124 -19.94 5.76 12.21
CA PRO A 124 -20.62 7.04 12.41
C PRO A 124 -20.35 8.05 11.29
N ALA A 125 -19.10 8.12 10.81
CA ALA A 125 -18.71 9.00 9.72
C ALA A 125 -19.37 8.59 8.39
N VAL A 126 -19.43 7.29 8.08
CA VAL A 126 -20.14 6.78 6.89
C VAL A 126 -21.62 7.13 6.94
N VAL A 127 -22.26 6.96 8.10
CA VAL A 127 -23.68 7.30 8.28
C VAL A 127 -23.91 8.80 8.05
N SER A 128 -23.06 9.65 8.61
CA SER A 128 -23.12 11.11 8.41
C SER A 128 -22.96 11.50 6.93
N LEU A 129 -21.92 10.98 6.25
CA LEU A 129 -21.67 11.23 4.82
C LEU A 129 -22.82 10.72 3.94
N THR A 130 -23.42 9.58 4.31
CA THR A 130 -24.54 9.00 3.58
C THR A 130 -25.78 9.89 3.71
N LYS A 131 -26.12 10.30 4.93
CA LYS A 131 -27.25 11.21 5.19
C LYS A 131 -27.08 12.55 4.46
N GLN A 132 -25.86 13.11 4.48
CA GLN A 132 -25.55 14.34 3.75
C GLN A 132 -25.74 14.18 2.23
N ALA A 133 -25.23 13.09 1.65
CA ALA A 133 -25.39 12.82 0.22
C ALA A 133 -26.87 12.65 -0.18
N LEU A 134 -27.69 12.03 0.68
CA LEU A 134 -29.13 11.90 0.45
C LEU A 134 -29.84 13.25 0.48
N ILE A 135 -29.46 14.16 1.38
CA ILE A 135 -29.97 15.55 1.43
C ILE A 135 -29.62 16.31 0.15
N GLU A 136 -28.43 16.08 -0.40
CA GLU A 136 -27.97 16.64 -1.68
C GLU A 136 -28.63 15.98 -2.92
N ASN A 137 -29.67 15.15 -2.72
CA ASN A 137 -30.39 14.43 -3.76
C ASN A 137 -29.49 13.49 -4.59
N LYS A 138 -28.48 12.87 -3.95
CA LYS A 138 -27.61 11.86 -4.54
C LYS A 138 -28.00 10.45 -4.06
N CYS A 139 -27.42 9.41 -4.67
CA CYS A 139 -27.55 8.02 -4.25
C CYS A 139 -26.21 7.50 -3.75
N VAL A 140 -26.23 6.63 -2.73
CA VAL A 140 -25.00 6.19 -2.05
C VAL A 140 -24.77 4.71 -2.27
N VAL A 141 -23.52 4.35 -2.57
CA VAL A 141 -23.04 2.97 -2.60
C VAL A 141 -21.90 2.85 -1.60
N ILE A 142 -22.05 2.02 -0.58
CA ILE A 142 -21.05 1.78 0.45
C ILE A 142 -20.39 0.44 0.14
N GLY A 143 -19.06 0.43 0.02
CA GLY A 143 -18.30 -0.80 -0.20
C GLY A 143 -17.47 -1.22 1.00
N LEU A 144 -17.51 -2.52 1.31
CA LEU A 144 -16.72 -3.20 2.34
C LEU A 144 -16.18 -4.54 1.81
N GLN A 145 -15.11 -5.09 2.41
CA GLN A 145 -14.59 -6.41 2.01
C GLN A 145 -15.21 -7.50 2.88
N SER A 146 -15.17 -7.34 4.20
CA SER A 146 -15.62 -8.35 5.17
C SER A 146 -17.00 -8.07 5.73
N THR A 147 -17.93 -9.04 5.59
CA THR A 147 -19.31 -8.97 6.13
C THR A 147 -19.44 -9.43 7.59
N GLY A 148 -18.43 -10.13 8.12
CA GLY A 148 -18.48 -10.70 9.47
C GLY A 148 -19.37 -11.94 9.64
N GLU A 149 -20.03 -12.41 8.58
CA GLU A 149 -21.07 -13.45 8.63
C GLU A 149 -20.69 -14.72 9.40
N ALA A 150 -19.51 -15.30 9.13
CA ALA A 150 -19.10 -16.54 9.80
C ALA A 150 -19.15 -16.42 11.33
N ARG A 151 -18.87 -15.24 11.89
CA ARG A 151 -18.93 -15.00 13.34
C ARG A 151 -20.36 -14.84 13.81
N THR A 152 -21.20 -14.19 13.00
CA THR A 152 -22.64 -14.09 13.25
C THR A 152 -23.29 -15.48 13.28
N GLU A 153 -22.98 -16.36 12.33
CA GLU A 153 -23.52 -17.73 12.28
C GLU A 153 -23.04 -18.60 13.46
N ASP A 154 -21.74 -18.55 13.80
CA ASP A 154 -21.16 -19.26 14.95
C ASP A 154 -21.88 -18.84 16.25
N ALA A 155 -22.07 -17.54 16.48
CA ALA A 155 -22.72 -17.03 17.67
C ALA A 155 -24.24 -17.31 17.68
N VAL A 156 -24.94 -17.26 16.54
CA VAL A 156 -26.35 -17.67 16.47
C VAL A 156 -26.52 -19.16 16.78
N THR A 157 -25.56 -20.00 16.36
CA THR A 157 -25.54 -21.43 16.71
C THR A 157 -25.31 -21.64 18.21
N LYS A 158 -24.50 -20.80 18.85
CA LYS A 158 -24.13 -20.89 20.28
C LYS A 158 -25.19 -20.30 21.22
N TYR A 159 -25.79 -19.18 20.86
CA TYR A 159 -26.64 -18.36 21.72
C TYR A 159 -28.12 -18.36 21.31
N GLY A 160 -28.45 -18.85 20.11
CA GLY A 160 -29.80 -18.84 19.56
C GLY A 160 -30.05 -17.66 18.61
N THR A 161 -31.29 -17.60 18.11
CA THR A 161 -31.70 -16.62 17.08
C THR A 161 -32.14 -15.27 17.64
N GLU A 162 -32.44 -15.19 18.93
CA GLU A 162 -32.81 -13.95 19.63
C GLU A 162 -31.66 -13.55 20.54
N LEU A 163 -31.14 -12.34 20.36
CA LEU A 163 -29.97 -11.83 21.07
C LEU A 163 -30.28 -10.44 21.65
N ASP A 164 -29.56 -10.06 22.70
CA ASP A 164 -29.76 -8.77 23.37
C ASP A 164 -29.28 -7.56 22.53
N ASP A 165 -28.23 -7.74 21.73
CA ASP A 165 -27.70 -6.73 20.80
C ASP A 165 -26.94 -7.38 19.64
N PHE A 166 -26.48 -6.57 18.68
CA PHE A 166 -25.63 -7.03 17.59
C PHE A 166 -24.35 -7.73 18.08
N ILE A 167 -23.88 -8.70 17.29
CA ILE A 167 -22.69 -9.49 17.65
C ILE A 167 -21.42 -8.66 17.40
N SER A 168 -20.54 -8.63 18.40
CA SER A 168 -19.20 -8.06 18.26
C SER A 168 -18.26 -9.05 17.58
N GLY A 169 -17.99 -8.84 16.29
CA GLY A 169 -17.01 -9.62 15.53
C GLY A 169 -15.61 -9.71 16.16
N PRO A 170 -15.03 -8.59 16.67
CA PRO A 170 -13.76 -8.63 17.39
C PRO A 170 -13.80 -9.51 18.65
N ARG A 171 -14.90 -9.48 19.41
CA ARG A 171 -15.07 -10.29 20.63
C ARG A 171 -15.10 -11.78 20.31
N GLU A 172 -15.96 -12.20 19.39
CA GLU A 172 -16.09 -13.62 19.01
C GLU A 172 -14.78 -14.17 18.44
N LEU A 173 -14.06 -13.37 17.66
CA LEU A 173 -12.74 -13.76 17.15
C LEU A 173 -11.75 -14.02 18.29
N LEU A 174 -11.73 -13.15 19.30
CA LEU A 174 -10.80 -13.26 20.43
C LEU A 174 -11.16 -14.44 21.35
N LEU A 175 -12.45 -14.63 21.63
CA LEU A 175 -12.95 -15.79 22.39
C LEU A 175 -12.58 -17.10 21.70
N LYS A 176 -12.91 -17.25 20.41
CA LYS A 176 -12.60 -18.45 19.62
C LYS A 176 -11.10 -18.74 19.60
N PHE A 177 -10.29 -17.70 19.41
CA PHE A 177 -8.83 -17.87 19.41
C PHE A 177 -8.32 -18.44 20.74
N VAL A 178 -8.73 -17.87 21.89
CA VAL A 178 -8.29 -18.36 23.21
C VAL A 178 -8.91 -19.73 23.54
N GLU A 179 -10.17 -19.98 23.16
CA GLU A 179 -10.83 -21.27 23.35
C GLU A 179 -10.09 -22.41 22.62
N GLU A 180 -9.65 -22.19 21.38
CA GLU A 180 -9.08 -23.23 20.51
C GLU A 180 -7.55 -23.34 20.59
N ASN A 181 -6.82 -22.24 20.85
CA ASN A 181 -5.37 -22.18 20.63
C ASN A 181 -4.52 -21.97 21.89
N TYR A 182 -5.15 -21.83 23.07
CA TYR A 182 -4.43 -21.71 24.33
C TYR A 182 -3.68 -23.03 24.66
N PRO A 183 -2.35 -22.98 24.90
CA PRO A 183 -1.57 -24.17 25.25
C PRO A 183 -2.06 -24.76 26.57
N LEU A 184 -2.58 -25.99 26.54
CA LEU A 184 -2.89 -26.77 27.73
C LEU A 184 -1.96 -27.99 27.80
N PRO A 185 -1.41 -28.33 28.98
CA PRO A 185 -0.74 -29.61 29.18
C PRO A 185 -1.66 -30.79 28.89
N ASP A 186 -1.09 -31.97 28.63
CA ASP A 186 -1.89 -33.20 28.50
C ASP A 186 -2.68 -33.46 29.78
N LYS A 187 -3.99 -33.70 29.63
CA LYS A 187 -4.87 -34.00 30.77
C LYS A 187 -4.42 -35.32 31.41
N PRO A 188 -4.09 -35.35 32.72
CA PRO A 188 -3.75 -36.59 33.40
C PRO A 188 -4.93 -37.57 33.34
N GLN A 189 -4.69 -38.82 32.97
CA GLN A 189 -5.71 -39.87 33.01
C GLN A 189 -6.09 -40.13 34.49
N SER A 190 -7.39 -40.11 34.79
CA SER A 190 -7.88 -40.55 36.10
C SER A 190 -7.54 -42.03 36.30
N PRO A 191 -7.07 -42.46 37.49
CA PRO A 191 -6.90 -43.88 37.76
C PRO A 191 -8.26 -44.59 37.59
N PRO A 192 -8.29 -45.81 37.02
CA PRO A 192 -9.54 -46.57 36.93
C PRO A 192 -10.08 -46.80 38.34
N VAL A 193 -11.31 -46.36 38.59
CA VAL A 193 -12.05 -46.70 39.80
C VAL A 193 -12.34 -48.20 39.73
N GLU A 194 -11.71 -48.98 40.62
CA GLU A 194 -12.06 -50.39 40.81
C GLU A 194 -13.44 -50.50 41.47
N ASP A 195 -14.51 -50.49 40.66
CA ASP A 195 -15.82 -50.96 41.12
C ASP A 195 -15.83 -52.49 41.06
N ASN A 196 -15.40 -53.11 42.16
CA ASN A 196 -15.69 -54.51 42.46
C ASN A 196 -17.07 -54.63 43.13
N VAL A 197 -18.12 -54.78 42.32
CA VAL A 197 -19.31 -55.52 42.75
C VAL A 197 -19.66 -56.54 41.66
N LYS A 198 -19.42 -57.81 41.99
CA LYS A 198 -19.87 -58.97 41.24
C LYS A 198 -21.39 -59.07 41.33
N GLU A 199 -22.07 -59.13 40.19
CA GLU A 199 -23.30 -59.90 40.08
C GLU A 199 -23.37 -60.65 38.75
N LEU A 200 -23.99 -61.82 38.82
CA LEU A 200 -23.72 -63.03 38.05
C LEU A 200 -24.81 -63.30 37.00
N GLN A 201 -24.38 -63.88 35.87
CA GLN A 201 -25.13 -64.77 34.94
C GLN A 201 -26.19 -64.12 34.03
N ARG A 202 -26.31 -64.46 32.74
CA ARG A 202 -26.37 -65.82 32.17
C ARG A 202 -26.16 -65.82 30.64
N LYS A 203 -25.46 -66.84 30.16
CA LYS A 203 -25.22 -67.22 28.75
C LYS A 203 -26.51 -67.47 27.96
N ARG A 204 -26.49 -67.16 26.66
CA ARG A 204 -26.80 -68.16 25.61
C ARG A 204 -26.10 -67.83 24.28
N HIS A 205 -25.38 -68.83 23.79
CA HIS A 205 -24.64 -68.92 22.53
C HIS A 205 -25.55 -69.28 21.35
N SER A 206 -24.93 -69.23 20.16
CA SER A 206 -25.08 -70.15 19.00
C SER A 206 -25.88 -69.55 17.83
N ALA A 207 -25.56 -69.72 16.54
CA ALA A 207 -24.44 -70.25 15.73
C ALA A 207 -24.86 -69.94 14.24
N ASN A 208 -24.05 -69.87 13.18
CA ASN A 208 -22.81 -70.56 12.78
C ASN A 208 -22.11 -69.80 11.60
N PRO A 209 -20.90 -70.23 11.19
CA PRO A 209 -20.01 -69.67 10.17
C PRO A 209 -19.93 -70.51 8.87
N ASP A 210 -19.18 -70.03 7.84
CA ASP A 210 -18.33 -70.83 6.91
C ASP A 210 -17.67 -69.86 5.87
N VAL A 211 -16.37 -69.78 5.57
CA VAL A 211 -15.26 -70.69 5.20
C VAL A 211 -15.05 -70.84 3.67
N SER A 212 -13.97 -70.18 3.22
CA SER A 212 -12.91 -70.59 2.24
C SER A 212 -13.22 -70.92 0.76
N PHE A 213 -12.51 -70.27 -0.19
CA PHE A 213 -11.37 -70.88 -0.92
C PHE A 213 -10.58 -69.88 -1.80
N LYS A 214 -9.31 -70.22 -2.05
CA LYS A 214 -8.20 -69.45 -2.67
C LYS A 214 -8.29 -69.25 -4.19
N GLY A 215 -7.61 -68.22 -4.71
CA GLY A 215 -6.68 -68.39 -5.85
C GLY A 215 -6.57 -67.28 -6.92
N ARG A 216 -5.38 -66.61 -6.96
CA ARG A 216 -4.50 -66.26 -8.12
C ARG A 216 -5.08 -65.51 -9.36
N VAL A 217 -4.40 -64.65 -10.13
CA VAL A 217 -3.11 -63.92 -10.22
C VAL A 217 -3.13 -63.17 -11.59
N ARG A 218 -2.29 -62.11 -11.78
CA ARG A 218 -1.83 -61.47 -13.07
C ARG A 218 -2.83 -60.56 -13.80
N LYS A 219 -2.47 -59.55 -14.60
CA LYS A 219 -1.27 -58.71 -14.88
C LYS A 219 -1.71 -57.72 -15.99
N ALA A 220 -1.22 -56.48 -15.90
CA ALA A 220 -1.22 -55.34 -16.85
C ALA A 220 -1.78 -55.48 -18.29
N VAL A 221 -2.53 -54.45 -18.75
CA VAL A 221 -2.54 -53.97 -20.15
C VAL A 221 -2.73 -52.43 -20.18
N LYS A 222 -1.96 -51.80 -21.07
CA LYS A 222 -1.79 -50.37 -21.41
C LYS A 222 -2.75 -49.94 -22.54
N ARG A 223 -3.31 -48.72 -22.51
CA ARG A 223 -3.65 -47.85 -23.68
C ARG A 223 -4.24 -46.48 -23.25
N GLU A 224 -3.69 -45.40 -23.81
CA GLU A 224 -4.27 -44.03 -23.96
C GLU A 224 -5.06 -43.93 -25.29
N PRO A 225 -5.63 -42.77 -25.75
CA PRO A 225 -6.12 -41.51 -25.13
C PRO A 225 -7.56 -41.09 -25.59
N ALA A 226 -8.12 -39.98 -25.07
CA ALA A 226 -9.08 -39.00 -25.71
C ALA A 226 -9.86 -38.21 -24.62
N SER A 227 -9.49 -36.95 -24.31
CA SER A 227 -10.06 -35.67 -24.81
C SER A 227 -11.48 -35.34 -24.30
N GLU A 228 -11.60 -34.36 -23.39
CA GLU A 228 -12.16 -33.02 -23.64
C GLU A 228 -12.27 -32.21 -22.33
N ASP A 229 -11.96 -30.92 -22.47
CA ASP A 229 -11.73 -29.89 -21.46
C ASP A 229 -13.00 -29.40 -20.74
N GLU A 230 -12.84 -29.00 -19.47
CA GLU A 230 -13.25 -27.72 -18.87
C GLU A 230 -13.58 -27.90 -17.38
N SER A 231 -12.63 -27.56 -16.51
CA SER A 231 -12.92 -27.20 -15.12
C SER A 231 -11.90 -26.19 -14.62
N GLY A 232 -12.37 -24.97 -14.35
CA GLY A 232 -11.59 -23.87 -13.82
C GLY A 232 -11.18 -24.12 -12.38
N GLU A 233 -9.88 -24.01 -12.14
CA GLU A 233 -9.27 -24.06 -10.81
C GLU A 233 -9.48 -22.73 -10.08
N GLU A 234 -10.19 -22.80 -8.94
CA GLU A 234 -10.07 -21.82 -7.87
C GLU A 234 -8.72 -22.02 -7.18
N SER A 235 -7.78 -21.10 -7.38
CA SER A 235 -6.53 -21.06 -6.61
C SER A 235 -6.68 -20.16 -5.39
N GLU A 236 -6.89 -20.79 -4.24
CA GLU A 236 -6.51 -20.22 -2.95
C GLU A 236 -4.98 -20.18 -2.88
N TRP A 237 -4.39 -18.99 -2.80
CA TRP A 237 -2.96 -18.84 -2.56
C TRP A 237 -2.67 -18.77 -1.06
N GLU A 238 -1.93 -19.79 -0.61
CA GLU A 238 -1.18 -19.84 0.65
C GLU A 238 -0.06 -18.78 0.70
N PRO A 239 0.38 -18.35 1.90
CA PRO A 239 1.56 -17.51 2.06
C PRO A 239 2.85 -18.27 1.68
N PRO A 240 3.91 -17.58 1.24
CA PRO A 240 5.07 -18.22 0.61
C PRO A 240 5.79 -19.17 1.59
N SER A 241 6.04 -20.39 1.13
CA SER A 241 6.83 -21.42 1.79
C SER A 241 8.32 -21.12 1.66
N ASP A 242 9.02 -21.18 2.79
CA ASP A 242 10.48 -21.16 2.87
C ASP A 242 11.03 -22.49 2.30
N ASP A 243 11.81 -22.40 1.23
CA ASP A 243 12.55 -23.52 0.63
C ASP A 243 13.99 -23.47 1.19
N GLU A 244 14.26 -24.27 2.22
CA GLU A 244 15.63 -24.54 2.69
C GLU A 244 16.06 -25.92 2.18
N THR A 245 16.85 -25.92 1.12
CA THR A 245 17.66 -27.06 0.70
C THR A 245 18.80 -27.27 1.71
N ALA A 246 18.76 -28.37 2.44
CA ALA A 246 19.91 -28.92 3.14
C ALA A 246 20.28 -30.26 2.48
N GLU A 247 21.33 -30.25 1.67
CA GLU A 247 22.12 -31.43 1.38
C GLU A 247 22.87 -31.80 2.67
N GLU A 248 22.77 -33.05 3.15
CA GLU A 248 23.90 -33.74 3.77
C GLU A 248 23.63 -35.24 3.93
N SER A 249 24.73 -35.97 3.89
CA SER A 249 24.94 -37.37 3.53
C SER A 249 24.51 -38.41 4.58
N ASP A 250 23.98 -39.53 4.09
CA ASP A 250 23.82 -40.80 4.80
C ASP A 250 25.16 -41.39 5.28
N SER A 251 25.25 -41.71 6.57
CA SER A 251 26.12 -42.78 7.07
C SER A 251 25.44 -43.50 8.23
N ASP A 252 24.96 -44.71 7.93
CA ASP A 252 24.45 -45.72 8.86
C ASP A 252 25.44 -46.04 9.99
N SER A 253 24.92 -46.18 11.21
CA SER A 253 25.42 -47.22 12.12
C SER A 253 24.34 -47.65 13.11
N ASP A 254 23.83 -48.86 12.85
CA ASP A 254 23.04 -49.67 13.76
C ASP A 254 23.81 -49.96 15.06
N TYR A 255 23.18 -49.72 16.21
CA TYR A 255 23.49 -50.45 17.43
C TYR A 255 22.20 -50.82 18.17
N ALA A 256 21.84 -52.10 18.05
CA ALA A 256 20.84 -52.75 18.86
C ALA A 256 21.35 -52.88 20.32
N SER A 257 20.48 -52.57 21.29
CA SER A 257 20.70 -52.87 22.70
C SER A 257 19.49 -53.65 23.23
N GLU A 258 19.78 -54.87 23.65
CA GLU A 258 18.88 -55.90 24.15
C GLU A 258 18.11 -55.46 25.42
N LYS A 259 16.85 -55.90 25.53
CA LYS A 259 16.08 -55.86 26.77
C LYS A 259 16.41 -57.09 27.61
N SER A 260 16.85 -56.89 28.84
CA SER A 260 16.81 -57.89 29.90
C SER A 260 15.62 -57.64 30.82
N ASP A 261 14.79 -58.68 30.99
CA ASP A 261 13.80 -58.78 32.05
C ASP A 261 14.51 -59.21 33.34
N ALA A 262 14.32 -58.43 34.42
CA ALA A 262 14.04 -58.89 35.79
C ALA A 262 14.30 -57.75 36.79
N GLU A 263 13.24 -57.32 37.48
CA GLU A 263 13.11 -57.30 38.95
C GLU A 263 12.09 -56.25 39.39
N SER A 264 10.97 -56.77 39.88
CA SER A 264 9.91 -56.07 40.57
C SER A 264 10.37 -55.74 41.99
N VAL A 265 10.74 -54.48 42.24
CA VAL A 265 10.73 -53.91 43.59
C VAL A 265 10.19 -52.47 43.53
N ASP A 266 9.03 -52.29 44.15
CA ASP A 266 8.41 -51.07 44.66
C ASP A 266 8.42 -49.79 43.76
N ARG A 267 7.44 -49.69 42.86
CA ARG A 267 7.15 -48.48 42.06
C ARG A 267 5.79 -47.83 42.37
N SER A 268 5.08 -48.30 43.39
CA SER A 268 3.71 -47.84 43.69
C SER A 268 3.65 -46.56 44.52
N HIS A 269 4.70 -46.22 45.28
CA HIS A 269 4.69 -45.03 46.15
C HIS A 269 5.26 -43.74 45.50
N ALA A 270 5.97 -43.84 44.37
CA ALA A 270 6.60 -42.69 43.69
C ALA A 270 5.75 -42.06 42.56
N ARG A 271 4.61 -42.67 42.17
CA ARG A 271 3.73 -42.16 41.08
C ARG A 271 2.72 -41.11 41.55
N HIS A 272 2.45 -41.03 42.85
CA HIS A 272 1.41 -40.16 43.41
C HIS A 272 1.81 -38.66 43.48
N PRO A 273 3.07 -38.27 43.81
CA PRO A 273 3.45 -36.85 43.84
C PRO A 273 3.59 -36.25 42.42
N TYR A 274 4.09 -37.03 41.47
CA TYR A 274 4.30 -36.59 40.09
C TYR A 274 2.99 -36.40 39.32
N SER A 275 2.00 -37.28 39.54
CA SER A 275 0.66 -37.13 38.96
C SER A 275 -0.13 -35.97 39.59
N ALA A 276 0.00 -35.75 40.90
CA ALA A 276 -0.61 -34.60 41.58
C ALA A 276 -0.01 -33.26 41.10
N GLU A 277 1.30 -33.20 40.89
CA GLU A 277 1.99 -32.02 40.35
C GLU A 277 1.57 -31.73 38.89
N LEU A 278 1.46 -32.77 38.04
CA LEU A 278 0.96 -32.62 36.67
C LEU A 278 -0.50 -32.17 36.62
N LEU A 279 -1.35 -32.70 37.48
CA LEU A 279 -2.75 -32.29 37.60
C LEU A 279 -2.87 -30.84 38.06
N LYS A 280 -2.08 -30.42 39.06
CA LYS A 280 -2.02 -29.04 39.53
C LYS A 280 -1.60 -28.07 38.41
N ARG A 281 -0.62 -28.44 37.57
CA ARG A 281 -0.21 -27.63 36.42
C ARG A 281 -1.31 -27.50 35.38
N TYR A 282 -1.99 -28.60 35.07
CA TYR A 282 -3.14 -28.61 34.17
C TYR A 282 -4.27 -27.73 34.68
N GLU A 283 -4.66 -27.88 35.95
CA GLU A 283 -5.71 -27.07 36.60
C GLU A 283 -5.36 -25.58 36.60
N THR A 284 -4.11 -25.23 36.93
CA THR A 284 -3.63 -23.83 36.89
C THR A 284 -3.73 -23.24 35.49
N ALA A 285 -3.32 -23.99 34.45
CA ALA A 285 -3.41 -23.54 33.06
C ALA A 285 -4.86 -23.37 32.59
N VAL A 286 -5.78 -24.24 33.03
CA VAL A 286 -7.22 -24.11 32.77
C VAL A 286 -7.81 -22.90 33.48
N GLU A 287 -7.41 -22.63 34.73
CA GLU A 287 -7.84 -21.45 35.47
C GLU A 287 -7.38 -20.15 34.77
N HIS A 288 -6.13 -20.09 34.31
CA HIS A 288 -5.61 -18.96 33.54
C HIS A 288 -6.40 -18.74 32.24
N LYS A 289 -6.64 -19.83 31.49
CA LYS A 289 -7.51 -19.78 30.29
C LYS A 289 -8.90 -19.25 30.62
N SER A 290 -9.52 -19.69 31.72
CA SER A 290 -10.84 -19.21 32.14
C SER A 290 -10.83 -17.71 32.47
N LYS A 291 -9.82 -17.23 33.22
CA LYS A 291 -9.67 -15.81 33.57
C LYS A 291 -9.54 -14.92 32.33
N LEU A 292 -8.79 -15.38 31.32
CA LEU A 292 -8.69 -14.67 30.03
C LEU A 292 -10.05 -14.58 29.33
N LEU A 293 -10.80 -15.68 29.27
CA LEU A 293 -12.14 -15.70 28.65
C LEU A 293 -13.12 -14.78 29.37
N ASP A 294 -13.11 -14.76 30.70
CA ASP A 294 -13.96 -13.87 31.49
C ASP A 294 -13.57 -12.40 31.28
N THR A 295 -12.28 -12.11 31.21
CA THR A 295 -11.79 -10.77 30.86
C THR A 295 -12.33 -10.33 29.50
N ILE A 296 -12.22 -11.19 28.47
CA ILE A 296 -12.72 -10.89 27.10
C ILE A 296 -14.24 -10.63 27.10
N ARG A 297 -15.02 -11.31 27.95
CA ARG A 297 -16.48 -11.07 28.07
C ARG A 297 -16.80 -9.69 28.66
N THR A 298 -15.93 -9.12 29.49
CA THR A 298 -16.14 -7.79 30.08
C THR A 298 -15.73 -6.62 29.17
N PHE A 299 -14.97 -6.88 28.11
CA PHE A 299 -14.52 -5.84 27.19
C PHE A 299 -15.70 -5.18 26.44
N ASP A 300 -15.73 -3.85 26.34
CA ASP A 300 -16.71 -3.10 25.53
C ASP A 300 -16.22 -3.00 24.07
N LEU A 301 -16.31 -4.11 23.33
CA LEU A 301 -15.89 -4.18 21.92
C LEU A 301 -17.02 -3.79 20.97
N PRO A 302 -16.70 -3.14 19.84
CA PRO A 302 -17.71 -2.65 18.92
C PRO A 302 -18.45 -3.78 18.20
N ASN A 303 -19.69 -3.49 17.81
CA ASN A 303 -20.57 -4.37 17.05
C ASN A 303 -20.09 -4.57 15.59
N ASN A 304 -20.67 -5.56 14.91
CA ASN A 304 -20.46 -5.78 13.49
C ASN A 304 -20.80 -4.51 12.69
N PRO A 305 -19.85 -3.94 11.92
CA PRO A 305 -20.07 -2.68 11.22
C PRO A 305 -21.16 -2.76 10.14
N LEU A 306 -21.39 -3.93 9.53
CA LEU A 306 -22.42 -4.08 8.50
C LEU A 306 -23.83 -3.98 9.09
N ASP A 307 -24.08 -4.68 10.19
CA ASP A 307 -25.38 -4.66 10.86
C ASP A 307 -25.68 -3.28 11.45
N GLU A 308 -24.67 -2.67 12.09
CA GLU A 308 -24.75 -1.31 12.63
C GLU A 308 -25.03 -0.26 11.54
N LEU A 309 -24.38 -0.38 10.37
CA LEU A 309 -24.64 0.50 9.23
C LEU A 309 -26.06 0.37 8.72
N ILE A 310 -26.57 -0.85 8.58
CA ILE A 310 -27.94 -1.09 8.09
C ILE A 310 -28.94 -0.50 9.08
N ASP A 311 -28.78 -0.75 10.38
CA ASP A 311 -29.65 -0.24 11.44
C ASP A 311 -29.70 1.30 11.45
N GLN A 312 -28.53 1.96 11.50
CA GLN A 312 -28.43 3.42 11.56
C GLN A 312 -28.87 4.16 10.28
N LEU A 313 -28.93 3.44 9.15
CA LEU A 313 -29.40 3.94 7.86
C LEU A 313 -30.89 3.62 7.59
N GLY A 314 -31.62 3.15 8.61
CA GLY A 314 -33.06 2.94 8.56
C GLY A 314 -33.48 1.49 8.34
N GLY A 315 -32.60 0.53 8.59
CA GLY A 315 -32.90 -0.89 8.52
C GLY A 315 -32.90 -1.48 7.10
N PRO A 316 -33.23 -2.78 6.97
CA PRO A 316 -33.17 -3.52 5.72
C PRO A 316 -34.14 -2.99 4.66
N ASP A 317 -35.21 -2.30 5.04
CA ASP A 317 -36.18 -1.72 4.09
C ASP A 317 -35.63 -0.49 3.35
N ASN A 318 -34.68 0.23 3.93
CA ASN A 318 -34.10 1.44 3.35
C ASN A 318 -32.74 1.20 2.67
N VAL A 319 -32.06 0.11 3.05
CA VAL A 319 -30.71 -0.22 2.56
C VAL A 319 -30.75 -1.43 1.65
N ALA A 320 -30.24 -1.28 0.42
CA ALA A 320 -30.11 -2.36 -0.54
C ALA A 320 -28.84 -3.15 -0.26
N GLU A 321 -28.98 -4.28 0.42
CA GLU A 321 -27.84 -5.12 0.76
C GLU A 321 -27.50 -6.08 -0.39
N ILE A 322 -26.30 -5.98 -0.94
CA ILE A 322 -25.79 -6.82 -2.04
C ILE A 322 -24.46 -7.43 -1.59
N THR A 323 -24.55 -8.35 -0.64
CA THR A 323 -23.39 -9.05 -0.07
C THR A 323 -23.49 -10.56 -0.26
N GLY A 324 -22.43 -11.28 0.10
CA GLY A 324 -22.39 -12.74 0.06
C GLY A 324 -23.12 -13.42 1.21
N ARG A 325 -23.63 -12.68 2.21
CA ARG A 325 -24.20 -13.30 3.41
C ARG A 325 -25.58 -13.89 3.19
N ARG A 326 -25.95 -14.93 3.94
CA ARG A 326 -27.24 -15.64 3.88
C ARG A 326 -28.26 -15.09 4.86
N GLY A 327 -27.80 -14.66 6.04
CA GLY A 327 -28.65 -14.09 7.08
C GLY A 327 -28.11 -12.77 7.64
N MET A 328 -28.98 -12.07 8.36
CA MET A 328 -28.73 -10.77 8.97
C MET A 328 -29.33 -10.71 10.37
N LEU A 329 -28.78 -9.85 11.23
CA LEU A 329 -29.42 -9.49 12.49
C LEU A 329 -30.25 -8.22 12.27
N VAL A 330 -31.51 -8.25 12.67
CA VAL A 330 -32.42 -7.10 12.55
C VAL A 330 -32.88 -6.69 13.93
N ARG A 331 -32.75 -5.39 14.24
CA ARG A 331 -33.26 -4.83 15.49
C ARG A 331 -34.78 -4.93 15.54
N ALA A 332 -35.31 -5.44 16.66
CA ALA A 332 -36.74 -5.60 16.81
C ALA A 332 -37.46 -4.24 16.83
N SER A 333 -38.73 -4.21 16.38
CA SER A 333 -39.54 -2.98 16.29
C SER A 333 -39.79 -2.30 17.63
N ASN A 334 -39.66 -3.03 18.73
CA ASN A 334 -39.72 -2.52 20.11
C ASN A 334 -38.42 -1.85 20.57
N GLY A 335 -37.39 -1.81 19.72
CA GLY A 335 -36.06 -1.25 20.01
C GLY A 335 -35.20 -2.09 20.97
N LYS A 336 -35.66 -3.27 21.39
CA LYS A 336 -34.97 -4.15 22.35
C LYS A 336 -34.60 -5.48 21.70
N GLY A 337 -33.31 -5.80 21.72
CA GLY A 337 -32.82 -7.04 21.12
C GLY A 337 -32.72 -7.00 19.60
N VAL A 338 -32.08 -8.03 19.07
CA VAL A 338 -31.92 -8.30 17.65
C VAL A 338 -32.32 -9.74 17.35
N THR A 339 -32.91 -9.96 16.19
CA THR A 339 -33.33 -11.30 15.75
C THR A 339 -32.62 -11.67 14.47
N TYR A 340 -32.07 -12.88 14.42
CA TYR A 340 -31.50 -13.44 13.21
C TYR A 340 -32.59 -13.81 12.21
N GLN A 341 -32.46 -13.30 10.99
CA GLN A 341 -33.39 -13.55 9.90
C GLN A 341 -32.61 -13.87 8.62
N PHE A 342 -33.14 -14.77 7.80
CA PHE A 342 -32.59 -14.99 6.47
C PHE A 342 -32.88 -13.79 5.57
N ARG A 343 -31.97 -13.51 4.63
CA ARG A 343 -32.13 -12.39 3.69
C ARG A 343 -33.18 -12.64 2.61
N ASN A 344 -33.53 -13.90 2.37
CA ASN A 344 -34.53 -14.25 1.38
C ASN A 344 -35.94 -14.00 1.93
N THR A 345 -36.79 -13.39 1.12
CA THR A 345 -38.22 -13.31 1.41
C THR A 345 -38.93 -14.54 0.85
N LYS A 346 -40.19 -14.78 1.25
CA LYS A 346 -40.98 -15.92 0.77
C LYS A 346 -41.08 -15.98 -0.77
N ASP A 347 -40.94 -14.84 -1.43
CA ASP A 347 -41.12 -14.68 -2.88
C ASP A 347 -39.80 -14.60 -3.67
N VAL A 348 -38.64 -14.60 -3.01
CA VAL A 348 -37.32 -14.46 -3.65
C VAL A 348 -36.38 -15.54 -3.17
N THR A 349 -35.81 -16.33 -4.08
CA THR A 349 -34.82 -17.36 -3.71
C THR A 349 -33.51 -16.72 -3.25
N THR A 350 -32.73 -17.41 -2.42
CA THR A 350 -31.44 -16.95 -1.88
C THR A 350 -30.49 -16.46 -2.98
N GLU A 351 -30.45 -17.15 -4.13
CA GLU A 351 -29.62 -16.80 -5.29
C GLU A 351 -30.06 -15.48 -5.96
N MET A 352 -31.35 -15.16 -5.90
CA MET A 352 -31.93 -13.98 -6.53
C MET A 352 -31.99 -12.74 -5.63
N VAL A 353 -31.70 -12.87 -4.33
CA VAL A 353 -31.78 -11.77 -3.34
C VAL A 353 -30.93 -10.57 -3.80
N ASN A 354 -29.66 -10.79 -4.17
CA ASN A 354 -28.77 -9.71 -4.61
C ASN A 354 -29.29 -9.00 -5.87
N MET A 355 -29.93 -9.74 -6.78
CA MET A 355 -30.54 -9.17 -7.99
C MET A 355 -31.83 -8.41 -7.70
N HIS A 356 -32.61 -8.87 -6.72
CA HIS A 356 -33.78 -8.17 -6.22
C HIS A 356 -33.40 -6.84 -5.56
N GLU A 357 -32.43 -6.86 -4.64
CA GLU A 357 -31.91 -5.67 -3.94
C GLU A 357 -31.31 -4.66 -4.91
N LYS A 358 -30.52 -5.13 -5.90
CA LYS A 358 -30.05 -4.30 -7.00
C LYS A 358 -31.21 -3.62 -7.75
N ARG A 359 -32.29 -4.34 -8.05
CA ARG A 359 -33.45 -3.78 -8.74
C ARG A 359 -34.10 -2.68 -7.91
N LEU A 360 -34.32 -2.92 -6.61
CA LEU A 360 -34.89 -1.90 -5.70
C LEU A 360 -34.04 -0.62 -5.67
N PHE A 361 -32.71 -0.75 -5.70
CA PHE A 361 -31.80 0.38 -5.78
C PHE A 361 -31.88 1.12 -7.13
N MET A 362 -31.86 0.38 -8.24
CA MET A 362 -31.89 0.94 -9.60
C MET A 362 -33.26 1.53 -9.99
N ASP A 363 -34.33 1.07 -9.35
CA ASP A 363 -35.68 1.64 -9.46
C ASP A 363 -35.87 2.87 -8.56
N GLY A 364 -34.94 3.13 -7.64
CA GLY A 364 -34.99 4.26 -6.71
C GLY A 364 -35.88 4.04 -5.48
N LYS A 365 -36.32 2.80 -5.22
CA LYS A 365 -37.05 2.42 -4.01
C LYS A 365 -36.16 2.45 -2.78
N LYS A 366 -34.89 2.05 -2.94
CA LYS A 366 -33.83 2.21 -1.94
C LYS A 366 -32.76 3.14 -2.52
N LEU A 367 -32.29 4.11 -1.73
CA LEU A 367 -31.31 5.12 -2.18
C LEU A 367 -29.88 4.85 -1.69
N VAL A 368 -29.74 3.87 -0.80
CA VAL A 368 -28.45 3.40 -0.28
C VAL A 368 -28.28 1.95 -0.68
N ALA A 369 -27.12 1.58 -1.20
CA ALA A 369 -26.72 0.20 -1.40
C ALA A 369 -25.43 -0.11 -0.65
N ILE A 370 -25.34 -1.31 -0.07
CA ILE A 370 -24.12 -1.82 0.54
C ILE A 370 -23.63 -3.02 -0.28
N ILE A 371 -22.39 -2.98 -0.73
CA ILE A 371 -21.77 -4.03 -1.54
C ILE A 371 -20.57 -4.67 -0.83
N SER A 372 -20.42 -5.98 -1.00
CA SER A 372 -19.17 -6.68 -0.67
C SER A 372 -18.46 -7.21 -1.92
N GLU A 373 -17.15 -7.50 -1.81
CA GLU A 373 -16.36 -8.07 -2.91
C GLU A 373 -17.02 -9.35 -3.47
N ALA A 374 -17.37 -10.30 -2.60
CA ALA A 374 -18.00 -11.56 -2.97
C ALA A 374 -19.44 -11.40 -3.51
N GLY A 375 -20.25 -10.51 -2.93
CA GLY A 375 -21.67 -10.38 -3.29
C GLY A 375 -21.94 -9.54 -4.54
N SER A 376 -20.99 -8.70 -4.93
CA SER A 376 -21.18 -7.73 -6.02
C SER A 376 -20.58 -8.15 -7.35
N ALA A 377 -20.07 -9.37 -7.48
CA ALA A 377 -19.59 -9.95 -8.74
C ALA A 377 -20.65 -9.76 -9.85
N GLY A 378 -20.26 -9.14 -10.98
CA GLY A 378 -21.17 -8.84 -12.10
C GLY A 378 -22.19 -7.70 -11.86
N VAL A 379 -22.38 -7.21 -10.64
CA VAL A 379 -23.40 -6.20 -10.30
C VAL A 379 -23.06 -4.81 -10.86
N SER A 380 -24.09 -4.09 -11.30
CA SER A 380 -24.01 -2.81 -11.99
C SER A 380 -24.91 -1.80 -11.26
N LEU A 381 -24.33 -0.76 -10.66
CA LEU A 381 -25.00 0.25 -9.83
C LEU A 381 -24.76 1.68 -10.33
N GLN A 382 -24.16 1.87 -11.51
CA GLN A 382 -23.99 3.19 -12.12
C GLN A 382 -25.33 3.91 -12.33
N ALA A 383 -25.29 5.23 -12.50
CA ALA A 383 -26.44 6.02 -12.92
C ALA A 383 -26.77 5.75 -14.41
N ASP A 384 -27.27 4.56 -14.73
CA ASP A 384 -27.55 4.11 -16.10
C ASP A 384 -28.69 4.92 -16.72
N ARG A 385 -28.50 5.42 -17.96
CA ARG A 385 -29.54 6.13 -18.73
C ARG A 385 -30.82 5.32 -18.95
N ARG A 386 -30.76 3.99 -18.84
CA ARG A 386 -31.91 3.08 -18.99
C ARG A 386 -32.66 2.83 -17.69
N ALA A 387 -32.06 3.17 -16.54
CA ALA A 387 -32.68 2.96 -15.23
C ALA A 387 -33.53 4.17 -14.82
N LEU A 388 -34.51 3.94 -13.93
CA LEU A 388 -35.33 5.00 -13.35
C LEU A 388 -34.49 5.90 -12.42
N ASN A 389 -33.65 5.30 -11.58
CA ASN A 389 -32.79 6.04 -10.67
C ASN A 389 -31.49 6.50 -11.35
N GLN A 390 -31.50 7.74 -11.85
CA GLN A 390 -30.35 8.37 -12.52
C GLN A 390 -29.59 9.38 -11.65
N LYS A 391 -29.85 9.43 -10.33
CA LYS A 391 -29.18 10.35 -9.40
C LYS A 391 -27.66 10.12 -9.38
N ARG A 392 -26.86 11.17 -9.18
CA ARG A 392 -25.39 11.03 -9.09
C ARG A 392 -25.02 10.05 -7.99
N ARG A 393 -24.05 9.17 -8.28
CA ARG A 393 -23.58 8.15 -7.33
C ARG A 393 -22.46 8.71 -6.45
N VAL A 394 -22.58 8.53 -5.14
CA VAL A 394 -21.53 8.70 -4.16
C VAL A 394 -21.08 7.30 -3.72
N HIS A 395 -19.87 6.91 -4.09
CA HIS A 395 -19.26 5.65 -3.69
C HIS A 395 -18.39 5.88 -2.44
N VAL A 396 -18.89 5.43 -1.29
CA VAL A 396 -18.16 5.48 -0.01
C VAL A 396 -17.42 4.16 0.18
N THR A 397 -16.11 4.21 0.36
CA THR A 397 -15.30 3.01 0.60
C THR A 397 -14.91 2.95 2.06
N LEU A 398 -15.60 2.08 2.81
CA LEU A 398 -15.37 1.86 4.25
C LEU A 398 -14.07 1.07 4.49
N GLU A 399 -13.88 0.02 3.68
CA GLU A 399 -12.71 -0.85 3.74
C GLU A 399 -12.07 -0.91 2.35
N LEU A 400 -10.85 -0.39 2.26
CA LEU A 400 -10.11 -0.41 1.01
C LEU A 400 -9.43 -1.76 0.79
N PRO A 401 -9.60 -2.38 -0.39
CA PRO A 401 -8.92 -3.62 -0.69
C PRO A 401 -7.41 -3.42 -0.83
N TRP A 402 -6.69 -4.50 -0.55
CA TRP A 402 -5.22 -4.56 -0.49
C TRP A 402 -4.56 -4.35 -1.84
N SER A 403 -5.25 -4.71 -2.92
CA SER A 403 -4.81 -4.42 -4.27
C SER A 403 -5.68 -3.32 -4.87
N ALA A 404 -5.01 -2.39 -5.55
CA ALA A 404 -5.73 -1.39 -6.31
C ALA A 404 -6.56 -2.03 -7.44
N ASP A 405 -6.16 -3.20 -7.96
CA ASP A 405 -6.92 -3.89 -9.00
C ASP A 405 -8.30 -4.32 -8.47
N ARG A 406 -8.36 -4.83 -7.24
CA ARG A 406 -9.64 -5.08 -6.54
C ARG A 406 -10.39 -3.79 -6.26
N ALA A 407 -9.71 -2.71 -5.89
CA ALA A 407 -10.35 -1.40 -5.69
C ALA A 407 -11.01 -0.88 -6.98
N ILE A 408 -10.33 -0.99 -8.12
CA ILE A 408 -10.87 -0.64 -9.44
C ILE A 408 -12.08 -1.50 -9.77
N GLN A 409 -12.00 -2.81 -9.52
CA GLN A 409 -13.12 -3.70 -9.77
C GLN A 409 -14.36 -3.28 -8.96
N GLN A 410 -14.15 -2.81 -7.73
CA GLN A 410 -15.21 -2.26 -6.88
C GLN A 410 -15.73 -0.91 -7.40
N PHE A 411 -14.85 0.01 -7.82
CA PHE A 411 -15.25 1.28 -8.43
C PHE A 411 -16.01 1.09 -9.75
N GLY A 412 -15.65 0.07 -10.52
CA GLY A 412 -16.35 -0.37 -11.74
C GLY A 412 -17.78 -0.89 -11.49
N ARG A 413 -18.22 -1.03 -10.23
CA ARG A 413 -19.63 -1.28 -9.91
C ARG A 413 -20.48 -0.02 -10.08
N THR A 414 -19.90 1.16 -9.83
CA THR A 414 -20.58 2.47 -9.95
C THR A 414 -20.15 3.27 -11.17
N HIS A 415 -19.05 2.88 -11.82
CA HIS A 415 -18.47 3.56 -12.97
C HIS A 415 -18.45 2.66 -14.20
N ARG A 416 -19.41 2.86 -15.11
CA ARG A 416 -19.56 2.07 -16.33
C ARG A 416 -19.99 2.94 -17.51
N SER A 417 -19.90 2.38 -18.72
CA SER A 417 -20.45 3.00 -19.92
C SER A 417 -21.96 3.23 -19.78
N ASN A 418 -22.49 4.19 -20.55
CA ASN A 418 -23.90 4.59 -20.52
C ASN A 418 -24.39 5.24 -19.20
N GLN A 419 -23.48 5.70 -18.33
CA GLN A 419 -23.85 6.49 -17.17
C GLN A 419 -24.24 7.93 -17.55
N THR A 420 -25.22 8.52 -16.86
CA THR A 420 -25.62 9.94 -17.00
C THR A 420 -24.62 10.88 -16.37
N SER A 421 -24.07 10.51 -15.22
CA SER A 421 -23.11 11.28 -14.43
C SER A 421 -21.99 10.38 -13.93
N ALA A 422 -20.77 10.91 -13.87
CA ALA A 422 -19.65 10.24 -13.22
C ALA A 422 -19.80 10.27 -11.67
N PRO A 423 -19.35 9.22 -10.98
CA PRO A 423 -19.49 9.11 -9.52
C PRO A 423 -18.52 10.01 -8.75
N GLU A 424 -18.90 10.34 -7.51
CA GLU A 424 -18.00 10.86 -6.46
C GLU A 424 -17.48 9.69 -5.63
N TYR A 425 -16.18 9.59 -5.40
CA TYR A 425 -15.55 8.57 -4.54
C TYR A 425 -15.10 9.20 -3.24
N ARG A 426 -15.55 8.66 -2.10
CA ARG A 426 -15.08 9.00 -0.76
C ARG A 426 -14.35 7.82 -0.15
N LEU A 427 -13.04 7.96 0.05
CA LEU A 427 -12.18 6.93 0.62
C LEU A 427 -11.92 7.26 2.09
N LEU A 428 -12.39 6.42 3.02
CA LEU A 428 -12.31 6.72 4.45
C LEU A 428 -11.15 6.02 5.14
N PHE A 429 -10.47 6.75 6.02
CA PHE A 429 -9.35 6.26 6.81
C PHE A 429 -9.42 6.77 8.23
N THR A 430 -9.00 5.95 9.18
CA THR A 430 -8.75 6.45 10.53
C THR A 430 -7.46 7.28 10.59
N ASN A 431 -7.31 8.08 11.64
CA ASN A 431 -6.07 8.80 11.94
C ASN A 431 -4.94 7.89 12.48
N LEU A 432 -5.10 6.56 12.42
CA LEU A 432 -4.10 5.59 12.84
C LEU A 432 -3.08 5.37 11.72
N GLY A 433 -1.79 5.43 12.06
CA GLY A 433 -0.69 5.23 11.13
C GLY A 433 -0.79 3.89 10.37
N GLY A 434 -1.29 2.86 11.04
CA GLY A 434 -1.54 1.54 10.43
C GLY A 434 -2.56 1.57 9.28
N GLU A 435 -3.58 2.43 9.33
CA GLU A 435 -4.55 2.58 8.23
C GLU A 435 -4.12 3.61 7.18
N ARG A 436 -3.42 4.68 7.58
CA ARG A 436 -2.94 5.75 6.66
C ARG A 436 -2.06 5.21 5.52
N ARG A 437 -1.35 4.09 5.72
CA ARG A 437 -0.62 3.38 4.65
C ARG A 437 -1.51 2.95 3.49
N PHE A 438 -2.69 2.40 3.77
CA PHE A 438 -3.59 1.88 2.73
C PHE A 438 -4.16 3.02 1.87
N ALA A 439 -4.39 4.17 2.50
CA ALA A 439 -4.84 5.39 1.84
C ALA A 439 -3.90 5.83 0.74
N SER A 440 -2.63 5.93 1.09
CA SER A 440 -1.63 6.48 0.20
C SER A 440 -1.29 5.51 -0.94
N VAL A 441 -1.34 4.19 -0.70
CA VAL A 441 -1.14 3.15 -1.73
C VAL A 441 -2.28 3.12 -2.76
N VAL A 442 -3.54 3.18 -2.31
CA VAL A 442 -4.71 3.15 -3.21
C VAL A 442 -4.87 4.47 -3.94
N ALA A 443 -4.78 5.61 -3.24
CA ALA A 443 -4.80 6.93 -3.88
C ALA A 443 -3.72 7.01 -4.98
N LYS A 444 -2.52 6.50 -4.68
CA LYS A 444 -1.40 6.42 -5.62
C LYS A 444 -1.65 5.62 -6.88
N ARG A 445 -2.21 4.42 -6.75
CA ARG A 445 -2.52 3.64 -7.94
C ARG A 445 -3.70 4.25 -8.71
N LEU A 446 -4.67 4.89 -8.05
CA LEU A 446 -5.75 5.62 -8.74
C LEU A 446 -5.23 6.76 -9.62
N ALA A 447 -4.22 7.52 -9.18
CA ALA A 447 -3.59 8.51 -10.06
C ALA A 447 -2.74 7.87 -11.18
N SER A 448 -2.04 6.77 -10.89
CA SER A 448 -1.27 6.01 -11.90
C SER A 448 -2.19 5.40 -12.97
N LEU A 449 -3.39 4.95 -12.58
CA LEU A 449 -4.43 4.50 -13.51
C LEU A 449 -4.95 5.65 -14.36
N GLY A 450 -5.05 6.86 -13.81
CA GLY A 450 -5.28 8.06 -14.60
C GLY A 450 -4.26 8.22 -15.73
N ALA A 451 -2.97 7.98 -15.45
CA ALA A 451 -1.89 8.02 -16.45
C ALA A 451 -1.89 6.83 -17.45
N LEU A 452 -2.29 5.63 -17.02
CA LEU A 452 -2.39 4.44 -17.87
C LEU A 452 -3.65 4.42 -18.76
N THR A 453 -4.75 5.04 -18.30
CA THR A 453 -6.05 5.01 -18.98
C THR A 453 -6.32 6.27 -19.81
N GLN A 454 -5.65 7.40 -19.53
CA GLN A 454 -5.65 8.61 -20.36
C GLN A 454 -4.28 9.31 -20.37
N GLY A 455 -3.87 9.85 -21.52
CA GLY A 455 -2.67 10.70 -21.66
C GLY A 455 -2.79 12.10 -21.02
N ASP A 456 -3.72 12.30 -20.08
CA ASP A 456 -4.00 13.58 -19.43
C ASP A 456 -3.79 13.45 -17.90
N ARG A 457 -2.82 14.21 -17.37
CA ARG A 457 -2.22 14.07 -16.03
C ARG A 457 -2.89 14.92 -14.95
N ARG A 458 -4.13 15.39 -15.15
CA ARG A 458 -4.80 16.22 -14.13
C ARG A 458 -5.05 15.53 -12.79
N ALA A 459 -4.87 14.20 -12.69
CA ALA A 459 -4.82 13.47 -11.42
C ALA A 459 -3.44 13.47 -10.73
N GLY A 460 -2.48 14.28 -11.20
CA GLY A 460 -1.46 14.88 -10.35
C GLY A 460 -0.18 14.04 -10.11
N PRO A 461 1.03 14.60 -10.32
CA PRO A 461 2.35 14.02 -10.00
C PRO A 461 2.59 13.56 -8.55
N SER A 462 1.59 13.65 -7.67
CA SER A 462 1.74 13.70 -6.22
C SER A 462 1.88 12.35 -5.52
N LEU A 463 1.62 11.23 -6.20
CA LEU A 463 1.36 9.99 -5.46
C LEU A 463 2.48 8.93 -5.57
N SER A 464 3.44 9.08 -6.49
CA SER A 464 4.66 8.26 -6.53
C SER A 464 5.54 8.39 -5.28
N ALA A 465 5.33 9.43 -4.47
CA ALA A 465 6.00 9.66 -3.20
C ALA A 465 5.55 8.74 -2.05
N PHE A 466 4.49 7.93 -2.19
CA PHE A 466 3.94 7.16 -1.04
C PHE A 466 3.95 5.63 -1.18
N ASN A 467 4.89 5.06 -1.95
CA ASN A 467 5.04 3.59 -2.04
C ASN A 467 6.04 3.15 -0.98
N TYR A 468 5.52 2.86 0.21
CA TYR A 468 6.35 2.44 1.34
C TYR A 468 6.98 1.05 1.14
N ASP A 469 6.50 0.23 0.20
CA ASP A 469 7.15 -1.05 -0.15
C ASP A 469 8.19 -0.90 -1.27
N SER A 470 8.60 0.33 -1.57
CA SER A 470 9.71 0.60 -2.48
C SER A 470 11.06 0.32 -1.83
N LEU A 471 12.13 0.27 -2.63
CA LEU A 471 13.51 0.20 -2.15
C LEU A 471 13.79 1.27 -1.07
N TYR A 472 13.30 2.49 -1.29
CA TYR A 472 13.44 3.60 -0.33
C TYR A 472 12.65 3.37 0.96
N GLY A 473 11.48 2.72 0.88
CA GLY A 473 10.68 2.42 2.06
C GLY A 473 11.28 1.29 2.89
N LYS A 474 11.84 0.26 2.25
CA LYS A 474 12.67 -0.76 2.93
C LYS A 474 13.89 -0.14 3.61
N HIS A 475 14.58 0.76 2.90
CA HIS A 475 15.72 1.50 3.47
C HIS A 475 15.32 2.44 4.62
N ALA A 476 14.16 3.08 4.54
CA ALA A 476 13.63 3.92 5.60
C ALA A 476 13.31 3.11 6.86
N LEU A 477 12.70 1.92 6.68
CA LEU A 477 12.42 0.99 7.78
C LEU A 477 13.72 0.54 8.45
N TYR A 478 14.70 0.12 7.65
CA TYR A 478 16.02 -0.24 8.14
C TYR A 478 16.63 0.88 8.98
N LYS A 479 16.65 2.12 8.46
CA LYS A 479 17.23 3.27 9.18
C LYS A 479 16.48 3.62 10.46
N MET A 480 15.16 3.51 10.46
CA MET A 480 14.36 3.70 11.67
C MET A 480 14.70 2.64 12.72
N TYR A 481 14.74 1.36 12.35
CA TYR A 481 15.10 0.29 13.28
C TYR A 481 16.54 0.41 13.77
N SER A 482 17.50 0.77 12.92
CA SER A 482 18.90 0.96 13.35
C SER A 482 19.02 2.10 14.36
N GLY A 483 18.23 3.16 14.18
CA GLY A 483 18.13 4.26 15.16
C GLY A 483 17.50 3.82 16.49
N ILE A 484 16.38 3.08 16.44
CA ILE A 484 15.72 2.56 17.66
C ILE A 484 16.62 1.56 18.37
N MET A 485 17.35 0.71 17.65
CA MET A 485 18.30 -0.25 18.22
C MET A 485 19.62 0.38 18.67
N GLU A 486 19.76 1.71 18.58
CA GLU A 486 20.97 2.47 18.92
C GLU A 486 22.22 2.01 18.14
N GLN A 487 22.05 1.46 16.94
CA GLN A 487 23.14 1.04 16.05
C GLN A 487 23.62 2.19 15.15
N ASP A 488 22.70 3.08 14.76
CA ASP A 488 22.94 4.27 13.95
C ASP A 488 22.23 5.48 14.57
N SER A 489 22.58 6.69 14.13
CA SER A 489 21.79 7.89 14.43
C SER A 489 20.55 7.99 13.54
N PHE A 490 19.47 8.58 14.06
CA PHE A 490 18.26 8.82 13.27
C PHE A 490 18.54 9.81 12.13
N PRO A 491 18.08 9.54 10.89
CA PRO A 491 18.18 10.50 9.78
C PRO A 491 17.35 11.77 9.99
N VAL A 492 16.29 11.68 10.80
CA VAL A 492 15.35 12.77 11.12
C VAL A 492 15.05 12.71 12.62
N VAL A 493 14.79 13.86 13.23
CA VAL A 493 14.37 13.91 14.65
C VAL A 493 13.06 13.15 14.83
N PRO A 494 12.95 12.27 15.83
CA PRO A 494 11.69 11.63 16.16
C PRO A 494 10.59 12.63 16.50
N PRO A 495 9.32 12.31 16.22
CA PRO A 495 8.20 13.21 16.48
C PRO A 495 8.10 13.53 17.98
N ASN A 496 7.84 14.80 18.27
CA ASN A 496 7.79 15.41 19.61
C ASN A 496 9.12 15.36 20.38
N CYS A 497 10.26 15.16 19.69
CA CYS A 497 11.59 15.26 20.28
C CYS A 497 12.31 16.53 19.77
N SER A 498 13.33 16.98 20.51
CA SER A 498 14.20 18.09 20.10
C SER A 498 15.66 17.71 20.30
N PHE A 499 16.53 18.16 19.38
CA PHE A 499 17.99 18.04 19.54
C PHE A 499 18.51 18.79 20.78
N GLU A 500 17.78 19.80 21.25
CA GLU A 500 18.15 20.60 22.43
C GLU A 500 17.91 19.84 23.75
N ASN A 501 17.09 18.79 23.73
CA ASN A 501 16.80 17.97 24.91
C ASN A 501 17.01 16.47 24.61
N PRO A 502 18.25 15.96 24.74
CA PRO A 502 18.59 14.57 24.45
C PRO A 502 17.76 13.54 25.23
N HIS A 503 17.25 13.88 26.42
CA HIS A 503 16.41 12.98 27.21
C HIS A 503 15.11 12.62 26.49
N THR A 504 14.53 13.53 25.69
CA THR A 504 13.29 13.25 24.94
C THR A 504 13.49 12.20 23.85
N ILE A 505 14.69 12.14 23.26
CA ILE A 505 15.04 11.13 22.24
C ILE A 505 15.25 9.78 22.93
N GLN A 506 15.91 9.77 24.09
CA GLN A 506 16.12 8.53 24.85
C GLN A 506 14.79 7.92 25.33
N ASP A 507 13.89 8.75 25.86
CA ASP A 507 12.53 8.33 26.27
C ASP A 507 11.73 7.76 25.10
N PHE A 508 11.83 8.40 23.92
CA PHE A 508 11.23 7.86 22.70
C PHE A 508 11.83 6.49 22.32
N ILE A 509 13.15 6.33 22.36
CA ILE A 509 13.81 5.06 22.03
C ILE A 509 13.35 3.95 22.99
N GLU A 510 13.28 4.22 24.29
CA GLU A 510 12.84 3.25 25.29
C GLU A 510 11.39 2.84 25.08
N THR A 511 10.51 3.82 24.84
CA THR A 511 9.09 3.58 24.53
C THR A 511 8.93 2.80 23.21
N ALA A 512 9.69 3.16 22.18
CA ALA A 512 9.68 2.49 20.88
C ALA A 512 10.17 1.04 20.99
N LYS A 513 11.24 0.78 21.73
CA LYS A 513 11.74 -0.58 21.99
C LYS A 513 10.68 -1.44 22.67
N ALA A 514 10.08 -0.93 23.75
CA ALA A 514 9.01 -1.64 24.47
C ALA A 514 7.82 -1.96 23.54
N ALA A 515 7.43 -1.01 22.70
CA ALA A 515 6.37 -1.20 21.71
C ALA A 515 6.73 -2.25 20.65
N LEU A 516 7.96 -2.25 20.11
CA LEU A 516 8.37 -3.26 19.13
C LEU A 516 8.50 -4.67 19.75
N VAL A 517 8.80 -4.77 21.04
CA VAL A 517 8.78 -6.04 21.80
C VAL A 517 7.35 -6.55 21.98
N SER A 518 6.40 -5.68 22.35
CA SER A 518 5.00 -6.08 22.58
C SER A 518 4.35 -6.66 21.33
N ILE A 519 4.70 -6.15 20.15
CA ILE A 519 4.25 -6.67 18.85
C ILE A 519 5.20 -7.72 18.24
N GLY A 520 6.20 -8.19 18.99
CA GLY A 520 7.08 -9.29 18.58
C GLY A 520 7.90 -9.05 17.32
N ILE A 521 8.24 -7.78 17.02
CA ILE A 521 9.25 -7.41 16.02
C ILE A 521 10.64 -7.60 16.61
N ILE A 522 10.85 -7.06 17.81
CA ILE A 522 12.02 -7.37 18.62
C ILE A 522 11.72 -8.67 19.38
N ARG A 523 12.58 -9.67 19.19
CA ARG A 523 12.50 -10.95 19.90
C ARG A 523 13.57 -10.95 21.00
N ASP A 524 13.18 -11.29 22.21
CA ASP A 524 14.16 -11.49 23.28
C ASP A 524 14.93 -12.78 23.01
N THR A 525 16.25 -12.66 22.84
CA THR A 525 17.15 -13.80 22.91
C THR A 525 18.12 -13.61 24.07
N VAL A 526 18.12 -14.62 24.93
CA VAL A 526 19.19 -15.16 25.79
C VAL A 526 18.77 -15.20 27.26
N VAL A 527 18.25 -16.36 27.66
CA VAL A 527 18.56 -16.92 28.97
C VAL A 527 20.04 -17.29 28.89
N ASP A 528 20.90 -16.69 29.73
CA ASP A 528 22.28 -17.14 29.85
C ASP A 528 22.28 -18.64 30.22
N GLU A 529 23.34 -19.36 29.88
CA GLU A 529 23.56 -20.79 30.22
C GLU A 529 23.39 -21.11 31.72
N ASN A 530 23.27 -20.08 32.56
CA ASN A 530 23.06 -20.11 34.01
C ASN A 530 21.63 -19.76 34.46
N GLY A 531 20.64 -19.68 33.57
CA GLY A 531 19.22 -19.52 33.95
C GLY A 531 18.85 -18.17 34.57
N LYS A 532 19.67 -17.12 34.43
CA LYS A 532 19.42 -15.81 35.04
C LYS A 532 18.83 -14.83 34.02
N VAL A 533 17.61 -14.37 34.28
CA VAL A 533 16.91 -13.35 33.48
C VAL A 533 17.67 -12.02 33.57
N SER A 534 18.32 -11.62 32.47
CA SER A 534 19.02 -10.34 32.40
C SER A 534 18.00 -9.21 32.19
N ARG A 535 17.94 -8.25 33.12
CA ARG A 535 16.94 -7.15 33.16
C ARG A 535 17.12 -6.08 32.07
N LYS A 536 18.04 -6.26 31.11
CA LYS A 536 18.28 -5.34 29.98
C LYS A 536 17.74 -5.95 28.68
N LEU A 537 16.69 -5.34 28.15
CA LEU A 537 16.11 -5.61 26.82
C LEU A 537 17.19 -5.39 25.72
N ARG A 538 17.98 -6.42 25.39
CA ARG A 538 18.94 -6.42 24.28
C ARG A 538 18.34 -6.97 22.97
N GLY A 539 17.03 -7.23 22.95
CA GLY A 539 16.34 -8.06 21.94
C GLY A 539 16.78 -7.82 20.49
N ARG A 540 16.78 -8.89 19.69
CA ARG A 540 17.22 -8.87 18.29
C ARG A 540 16.03 -8.79 17.35
N ILE A 541 16.20 -8.03 16.26
CA ILE A 541 15.31 -8.08 15.10
C ILE A 541 15.89 -9.13 14.15
N ALA A 542 15.07 -10.06 13.68
CA ALA A 542 15.51 -11.07 12.72
C ALA A 542 15.87 -10.43 11.38
N ASP A 543 16.91 -10.92 10.70
CA ASP A 543 17.39 -10.40 9.40
C ASP A 543 16.30 -10.13 8.36
N PRO A 544 15.32 -11.02 8.10
CA PRO A 544 14.26 -10.73 7.14
C PRO A 544 13.33 -9.59 7.59
N ASP A 545 13.16 -9.40 8.91
CA ASP A 545 12.22 -8.41 9.47
C ASP A 545 12.74 -6.96 9.34
N TRP A 546 14.04 -6.75 9.09
CA TRP A 546 14.65 -5.42 8.93
C TRP A 546 14.12 -4.62 7.73
N ASN A 547 13.71 -5.31 6.68
CA ASN A 547 13.27 -4.72 5.42
C ASN A 547 11.81 -5.08 5.08
N ASP A 548 11.10 -5.76 5.99
CA ASP A 548 9.71 -6.18 5.80
C ASP A 548 8.73 -5.09 6.27
N VAL A 549 8.46 -4.18 5.33
CA VAL A 549 7.47 -3.10 5.51
C VAL A 549 6.05 -3.65 5.69
N GLY A 550 5.74 -4.78 5.06
CA GLY A 550 4.46 -5.45 5.19
C GLY A 550 4.18 -5.88 6.62
N ARG A 551 5.12 -6.63 7.20
CA ARG A 551 5.07 -7.12 8.58
C ARG A 551 5.07 -5.97 9.58
N PHE A 552 5.95 -4.98 9.43
CA PHE A 552 5.99 -3.79 10.29
C PHE A 552 4.61 -3.15 10.42
N LEU A 553 3.96 -2.86 9.29
CA LEU A 553 2.70 -2.12 9.28
C LEU A 553 1.52 -2.96 9.75
N ASN A 554 1.55 -4.27 9.49
CA ASN A 554 0.55 -5.21 10.02
C ASN A 554 0.66 -5.37 11.54
N ARG A 555 1.87 -5.32 12.09
CA ARG A 555 2.14 -5.38 13.53
C ARG A 555 1.83 -4.06 14.23
N LEU A 556 2.07 -2.94 13.56
CA LEU A 556 1.81 -1.60 14.05
C LEU A 556 0.34 -1.38 14.44
N LEU A 557 -0.60 -2.08 13.82
CA LEU A 557 -2.02 -2.08 14.23
C LEU A 557 -2.23 -2.54 15.68
N GLY A 558 -1.32 -3.33 16.24
CA GLY A 558 -1.42 -3.83 17.62
C GLY A 558 -0.99 -2.86 18.70
N LEU A 559 -0.59 -1.64 18.34
CA LEU A 559 -0.07 -0.67 19.28
C LEU A 559 -1.12 0.37 19.68
N PRO A 560 -1.05 0.91 20.90
CA PRO A 560 -1.87 2.06 21.28
C PRO A 560 -1.71 3.23 20.30
N PRO A 561 -2.79 3.98 19.99
CA PRO A 561 -2.78 5.00 18.93
C PRO A 561 -1.66 6.03 19.01
N GLU A 562 -1.28 6.45 20.22
CA GLU A 562 -0.23 7.44 20.43
C GLU A 562 1.15 6.96 19.95
N ILE A 563 1.65 5.84 20.50
CA ILE A 563 2.95 5.29 20.10
C ILE A 563 2.92 4.75 18.67
N GLN A 564 1.78 4.21 18.23
CA GLN A 564 1.54 3.80 16.86
C GLN A 564 1.80 4.93 15.87
N ASN A 565 1.18 6.09 16.12
CA ASN A 565 1.31 7.26 15.25
C ASN A 565 2.72 7.84 15.29
N ARG A 566 3.35 7.91 16.47
CA ARG A 566 4.74 8.38 16.59
C ARG A 566 5.73 7.50 15.79
N LEU A 567 5.61 6.18 15.88
CA LEU A 567 6.45 5.26 15.10
C LEU A 567 6.20 5.40 13.59
N PHE A 568 4.93 5.52 13.20
CA PHE A 568 4.58 5.71 11.79
C PHE A 568 5.09 7.05 11.23
N GLU A 569 4.96 8.14 11.99
CA GLU A 569 5.43 9.47 11.60
C GLU A 569 6.94 9.51 11.45
N LEU A 570 7.70 8.85 12.34
CA LEU A 570 9.15 8.70 12.19
C LEU A 570 9.50 7.94 10.90
N PHE A 571 8.79 6.84 10.62
CA PHE A 571 8.98 6.07 9.39
C PHE A 571 8.73 6.92 8.14
N VAL A 572 7.59 7.63 8.09
CA VAL A 572 7.23 8.51 6.97
C VAL A 572 8.22 9.66 6.80
N SER A 573 8.60 10.32 7.90
CA SER A 573 9.57 11.43 7.86
C SER A 573 10.94 10.97 7.36
N THR A 574 11.39 9.78 7.79
CA THR A 574 12.64 9.18 7.32
C THR A 574 12.55 8.84 5.83
N PHE A 575 11.44 8.27 5.40
CA PHE A 575 11.20 7.96 3.99
C PHE A 575 11.17 9.21 3.11
N ASP A 576 10.48 10.27 3.53
CA ASP A 576 10.43 11.55 2.82
C ASP A 576 11.82 12.22 2.75
N HIS A 577 12.60 12.13 3.84
CA HIS A 577 13.99 12.60 3.85
C HIS A 577 14.84 11.86 2.81
N LEU A 578 14.73 10.53 2.74
CA LEU A 578 15.46 9.71 1.78
C LEU A 578 15.01 9.98 0.34
N LEU A 579 13.71 10.15 0.10
CA LEU A 579 13.18 10.54 -1.21
C LEU A 579 13.66 11.93 -1.62
N ASN A 580 13.67 12.90 -0.70
CA ASN A 580 14.18 14.24 -0.97
C ASN A 580 15.68 14.22 -1.27
N LYS A 581 16.46 13.43 -0.51
CA LYS A 581 17.88 13.22 -0.79
C LYS A 581 18.10 12.59 -2.17
N ALA A 582 17.36 11.54 -2.51
CA ALA A 582 17.43 10.90 -3.82
C ALA A 582 16.99 11.86 -4.96
N ARG A 583 16.00 12.71 -4.72
CA ARG A 583 15.58 13.76 -5.65
C ARG A 583 16.67 14.81 -5.86
N LEU A 584 17.33 15.26 -4.79
CA LEU A 584 18.45 16.20 -4.85
C LEU A 584 19.65 15.62 -5.60
N GLU A 585 19.92 14.33 -5.43
CA GLU A 585 21.00 13.62 -6.12
C GLU A 585 20.64 13.21 -7.56
N GLY A 586 19.39 13.42 -8.00
CA GLY A 586 18.92 13.05 -9.34
C GLY A 586 18.71 11.54 -9.55
N HIS A 587 18.65 10.77 -8.46
CA HIS A 587 18.38 9.34 -8.47
C HIS A 587 16.88 9.01 -8.55
N LEU A 588 16.00 9.94 -8.13
CA LEU A 588 14.55 9.73 -8.16
C LEU A 588 13.96 9.93 -9.55
N ASP A 589 13.35 8.88 -10.10
CA ASP A 589 12.59 8.95 -11.34
C ASP A 589 11.14 9.42 -11.06
N THR A 590 10.69 10.43 -11.82
CA THR A 590 9.38 11.09 -11.62
C THR A 590 8.41 10.85 -12.80
N GLY A 591 8.75 9.94 -13.72
CA GLY A 591 7.98 9.71 -14.96
C GLY A 591 8.28 10.75 -16.03
N ILE A 592 7.36 10.98 -16.96
CA ILE A 592 7.49 12.06 -17.95
C ILE A 592 7.65 13.42 -17.23
N VAL A 593 8.73 14.14 -17.54
CA VAL A 593 8.93 15.51 -17.03
C VAL A 593 8.45 16.49 -18.09
N ASP A 594 7.43 17.30 -17.77
CA ASP A 594 6.98 18.36 -18.66
C ASP A 594 7.97 19.53 -18.62
N PHE A 595 8.42 19.99 -19.79
CA PHE A 595 9.20 21.22 -19.87
C PHE A 595 8.30 22.43 -19.63
N LYS A 596 8.75 23.32 -18.74
CA LYS A 596 8.12 24.61 -18.52
C LYS A 596 9.02 25.71 -19.07
N ALA A 597 8.43 26.57 -19.88
CA ALA A 597 9.02 27.78 -20.40
C ALA A 597 7.91 28.83 -20.59
N ASN A 598 8.28 30.09 -20.76
CA ASN A 598 7.30 31.15 -21.01
C ASN A 598 6.76 31.08 -22.43
N THR A 599 7.63 30.69 -23.37
CA THR A 599 7.26 30.45 -24.77
C THR A 599 7.91 29.15 -25.23
N ILE A 600 7.13 28.32 -25.91
CA ILE A 600 7.57 27.05 -26.53
C ILE A 600 6.99 27.01 -27.93
N GLU A 601 7.87 27.05 -28.93
CA GLU A 601 7.49 27.04 -30.34
C GLU A 601 8.13 25.86 -31.06
N LEU A 602 7.36 25.20 -31.93
CA LEU A 602 7.88 24.17 -32.82
C LEU A 602 8.69 24.84 -33.94
N GLN A 603 9.93 24.39 -34.10
CA GLN A 603 10.84 24.92 -35.11
C GLN A 603 10.76 24.10 -36.39
N GLY A 604 10.23 24.71 -37.45
CA GLY A 604 10.11 24.09 -38.77
C GLY A 604 9.13 22.91 -38.79
N THR A 605 9.23 22.07 -39.82
CA THR A 605 8.39 20.87 -39.95
C THR A 605 9.04 19.66 -39.28
N PRO A 606 8.31 18.88 -38.47
CA PRO A 606 8.83 17.68 -37.84
C PRO A 606 9.41 16.70 -38.87
N LYS A 607 10.57 16.10 -38.57
CA LYS A 607 11.28 15.20 -39.50
C LYS A 607 10.97 13.75 -39.17
N ILE A 608 10.42 12.98 -40.11
CA ILE A 608 10.24 11.54 -39.94
C ILE A 608 11.64 10.89 -39.97
N VAL A 609 12.01 10.19 -38.90
CA VAL A 609 13.33 9.56 -38.75
C VAL A 609 13.34 8.04 -38.88
N HIS A 610 12.18 7.42 -38.71
CA HIS A 610 12.01 5.98 -38.89
C HIS A 610 10.54 5.70 -39.18
N THR A 611 10.25 4.68 -39.97
CA THR A 611 8.88 4.18 -40.17
C THR A 611 8.92 2.67 -39.99
N ASP A 612 8.10 2.20 -39.06
CA ASP A 612 8.06 0.80 -38.71
C ASP A 612 7.36 -0.02 -39.79
N HIS A 613 8.02 -1.07 -40.27
CA HIS A 613 7.53 -1.89 -41.38
C HIS A 613 6.27 -2.70 -41.03
N MET A 614 6.01 -2.97 -39.74
CA MET A 614 4.90 -3.80 -39.29
C MET A 614 3.62 -2.98 -39.06
N SER A 615 3.74 -1.81 -38.45
CA SER A 615 2.60 -0.96 -38.06
C SER A 615 2.36 0.24 -38.99
N GLY A 616 3.33 0.59 -39.86
CA GLY A 616 3.28 1.81 -40.66
C GLY A 616 3.38 3.10 -39.84
N SER A 617 3.57 3.01 -38.52
CA SER A 617 3.72 4.15 -37.63
C SER A 617 5.13 4.74 -37.74
N SER A 618 5.22 6.07 -37.68
CA SER A 618 6.50 6.78 -37.81
C SER A 618 7.05 7.22 -36.46
N THR A 619 8.38 7.22 -36.36
CA THR A 619 9.14 7.98 -35.37
C THR A 619 9.45 9.35 -35.96
N VAL A 620 9.16 10.41 -35.21
CA VAL A 620 9.29 11.79 -35.68
C VAL A 620 10.20 12.57 -34.73
N LEU A 621 11.17 13.28 -35.30
CA LEU A 621 12.01 14.24 -34.60
C LEU A 621 11.34 15.61 -34.63
N TYR A 622 11.01 16.11 -33.45
CA TYR A 622 10.53 17.45 -33.21
C TYR A 622 11.67 18.29 -32.64
N THR A 623 11.82 19.51 -33.15
CA THR A 623 12.77 20.49 -32.63
C THR A 623 11.97 21.67 -32.10
N PHE A 624 12.13 21.96 -30.82
CA PHE A 624 11.44 23.06 -30.16
C PHE A 624 12.43 24.15 -29.77
N VAL A 625 12.03 25.40 -29.92
CA VAL A 625 12.73 26.56 -29.36
C VAL A 625 11.96 27.02 -28.14
N MET A 626 12.65 27.09 -27.01
CA MET A 626 12.04 27.47 -25.73
C MET A 626 12.72 28.71 -25.16
N ASP A 627 11.93 29.68 -24.74
CA ASP A 627 12.37 30.85 -23.98
C ASP A 627 11.93 30.73 -22.52
N ARG A 628 12.90 30.57 -21.62
CA ARG A 628 12.65 30.39 -20.18
C ARG A 628 12.91 31.65 -19.36
N GLY A 629 13.36 32.73 -19.99
CA GLY A 629 13.76 33.92 -19.25
C GLY A 629 12.57 34.73 -18.75
N ILE A 630 12.76 35.45 -17.65
CA ILE A 630 11.76 36.39 -17.12
C ILE A 630 12.24 37.83 -17.29
N THR A 631 11.39 38.68 -17.87
CA THR A 631 11.71 40.10 -18.03
C THR A 631 11.69 40.82 -16.68
N TRP A 632 12.27 42.02 -16.64
CA TRP A 632 12.26 42.84 -15.44
C TRP A 632 10.84 43.20 -15.00
N GLU A 633 9.97 43.53 -15.94
CA GLU A 633 8.57 43.91 -15.70
C GLU A 633 7.80 42.76 -15.07
N ALA A 634 7.93 41.55 -15.63
CA ALA A 634 7.27 40.35 -15.12
C ALA A 634 7.80 39.98 -13.72
N ALA A 635 9.11 40.03 -13.51
CA ALA A 635 9.72 39.78 -12.20
C ALA A 635 9.26 40.81 -11.15
N SER A 636 9.17 42.09 -11.54
CA SER A 636 8.70 43.17 -10.67
C SER A 636 7.22 43.04 -10.33
N ALA A 637 6.39 42.63 -11.30
CA ALA A 637 4.97 42.36 -11.08
C ALA A 637 4.76 41.23 -10.05
N LEU A 638 5.51 40.13 -10.16
CA LEU A 638 5.45 39.02 -9.20
C LEU A 638 5.78 39.46 -7.77
N LEU A 639 6.78 40.33 -7.61
CA LEU A 639 7.14 40.87 -6.30
C LEU A 639 6.03 41.78 -5.75
N ASN A 640 5.44 42.62 -6.59
CA ASN A 640 4.38 43.56 -6.20
C ASN A 640 3.09 42.84 -5.80
N GLU A 641 2.69 41.77 -6.51
CA GLU A 641 1.53 40.96 -6.13
C GLU A 641 1.72 40.33 -4.75
N LYS A 642 2.90 39.78 -4.48
CA LYS A 642 3.20 39.15 -3.17
C LYS A 642 3.33 40.14 -2.03
N GLN A 643 3.64 41.40 -2.29
CA GLN A 643 3.65 42.46 -1.28
C GLN A 643 2.24 42.97 -0.92
N LYS A 644 1.22 42.72 -1.76
CA LYS A 644 -0.18 43.06 -1.46
C LYS A 644 -0.84 42.05 -0.52
N ASP A 645 -0.35 40.81 -0.48
CA ASP A 645 -0.75 39.82 0.53
C ASP A 645 -0.18 40.25 1.91
N VAL A 646 -1.06 40.53 2.87
CA VAL A 646 -0.77 41.14 4.20
C VAL A 646 0.21 40.32 5.08
N SER A 647 0.67 39.15 4.62
CA SER A 647 1.66 38.28 5.24
C SER A 647 3.08 38.39 4.63
N GLY A 648 3.36 39.45 3.86
CA GLY A 648 4.63 39.66 3.17
C GLY A 648 5.84 39.74 4.10
N SER A 649 6.61 38.65 4.20
CA SER A 649 7.91 38.64 4.88
C SER A 649 8.88 39.65 4.28
N SER A 650 9.56 40.41 5.14
CA SER A 650 10.57 41.43 4.76
C SER A 650 11.76 40.89 3.95
N ALA A 651 11.88 39.56 3.82
CA ALA A 651 12.97 38.89 3.12
C ALA A 651 12.71 38.65 1.63
N SER A 652 11.48 38.81 1.12
CA SER A 652 11.24 38.72 -0.32
C SER A 652 11.78 39.96 -1.05
N GLY A 653 12.42 39.77 -2.21
CA GLY A 653 12.96 40.87 -3.02
C GLY A 653 14.09 40.46 -3.96
N PHE A 654 14.71 41.46 -4.59
CA PHE A 654 15.86 41.26 -5.46
C PHE A 654 17.16 41.13 -4.66
N TYR A 655 18.09 40.34 -5.18
CA TYR A 655 19.36 39.98 -4.56
C TYR A 655 20.51 40.01 -5.58
N GLU A 656 21.67 40.48 -5.14
CA GLU A 656 22.92 40.43 -5.90
C GLU A 656 23.92 39.44 -5.27
N SER A 657 24.68 38.72 -6.10
CA SER A 657 25.66 37.75 -5.61
C SER A 657 26.80 38.44 -4.84
N LYS A 658 27.19 37.88 -3.69
CA LYS A 658 28.32 38.42 -2.91
C LYS A 658 29.66 38.18 -3.59
N ARG A 659 29.80 37.02 -4.25
CA ARG A 659 30.98 36.65 -5.02
C ARG A 659 30.74 36.97 -6.50
N GLU A 660 31.78 37.43 -7.15
CA GLU A 660 31.86 37.45 -8.61
C GLU A 660 32.23 36.06 -9.08
N TRP A 661 31.49 35.56 -10.06
CA TRP A 661 31.79 34.29 -10.70
C TRP A 661 31.78 34.50 -12.20
N LEU A 662 32.79 33.96 -12.89
CA LEU A 662 32.98 34.11 -14.33
C LEU A 662 33.07 35.56 -14.82
N GLY A 663 33.53 36.47 -13.95
CA GLY A 663 33.79 37.88 -14.30
C GLY A 663 32.59 38.81 -14.17
N ARG A 664 31.46 38.36 -13.60
CA ARG A 664 30.31 39.23 -13.32
C ARG A 664 29.61 38.89 -12.00
N ARG A 665 28.79 39.82 -11.51
CA ARG A 665 27.83 39.57 -10.43
C ARG A 665 26.50 39.18 -11.03
N HIS A 666 25.80 38.26 -10.38
CA HIS A 666 24.52 37.76 -10.87
C HIS A 666 23.40 38.25 -9.98
N PHE A 667 22.24 38.46 -10.60
CA PHE A 667 21.04 38.95 -9.93
C PHE A 667 19.96 37.88 -9.94
N LEU A 668 19.15 37.87 -8.88
CA LEU A 668 17.98 37.00 -8.76
C LEU A 668 16.88 37.71 -7.98
N LEU A 669 15.65 37.24 -8.19
CA LEU A 669 14.49 37.58 -7.38
C LEU A 669 14.18 36.38 -6.48
N ALA A 670 14.04 36.62 -5.19
CA ALA A 670 13.66 35.62 -4.20
C ALA A 670 12.28 35.97 -3.62
N ILE A 671 11.33 35.03 -3.73
CA ILE A 671 9.98 35.16 -3.19
C ILE A 671 9.76 34.03 -2.19
N GLU A 672 9.34 34.35 -0.98
CA GLU A 672 9.07 33.35 0.05
C GLU A 672 7.86 32.49 -0.32
N SER A 673 8.05 31.17 -0.38
CA SER A 673 6.97 30.20 -0.63
C SER A 673 6.44 29.58 0.65
N SER A 674 7.33 29.33 1.61
CA SER A 674 7.03 28.83 2.95
C SER A 674 8.03 29.45 3.95
N PRO A 675 7.71 29.46 5.26
CA PRO A 675 8.57 30.10 6.25
C PRO A 675 10.03 29.64 6.15
N GLY A 676 10.92 30.57 5.78
CA GLY A 676 12.36 30.30 5.64
C GLY A 676 12.82 29.68 4.32
N THR A 677 11.93 29.48 3.34
CA THR A 677 12.24 28.88 2.04
C THR A 677 11.76 29.76 0.89
N PHE A 678 12.62 29.98 -0.10
CA PHE A 678 12.43 30.96 -1.16
C PHE A 678 12.42 30.32 -2.55
N LYS A 679 11.41 30.66 -3.35
CA LYS A 679 11.41 30.48 -4.80
C LYS A 679 12.34 31.48 -5.44
N ILE A 680 13.20 31.00 -6.34
CA ILE A 680 14.23 31.80 -6.97
C ILE A 680 13.93 31.97 -8.45
N PHE A 681 13.95 33.22 -8.90
CA PHE A 681 13.77 33.60 -10.30
C PHE A 681 15.06 34.26 -10.80
N ARG A 682 15.52 33.87 -12.00
CA ARG A 682 16.71 34.45 -12.64
C ARG A 682 16.35 35.00 -14.03
N PRO A 683 17.03 36.06 -14.50
CA PRO A 683 16.76 36.63 -15.82
C PRO A 683 16.82 35.58 -16.94
N ALA A 684 17.85 34.72 -16.91
CA ALA A 684 18.11 33.74 -17.96
C ALA A 684 17.23 32.48 -17.89
N THR A 685 16.73 32.09 -16.72
CA THR A 685 16.10 30.76 -16.54
C THR A 685 14.70 30.81 -15.94
N GLY A 686 14.22 31.99 -15.55
CA GLY A 686 12.93 32.13 -14.88
C GLY A 686 12.95 31.45 -13.50
N GLU A 687 11.81 30.90 -13.10
CA GLU A 687 11.66 30.13 -11.86
C GLU A 687 12.57 28.89 -11.88
N THR A 688 13.46 28.78 -10.91
CA THR A 688 14.22 27.54 -10.73
C THR A 688 13.45 26.52 -9.90
N THR A 689 13.52 25.27 -10.33
CA THR A 689 12.87 24.11 -9.69
C THR A 689 13.34 23.87 -8.26
N ARG A 690 14.54 24.33 -7.90
CA ARG A 690 15.08 24.23 -6.55
C ARG A 690 14.78 25.51 -5.77
N GLU A 691 14.01 25.35 -4.70
CA GLU A 691 13.86 26.39 -3.69
C GLU A 691 15.14 26.54 -2.85
N MET A 692 15.37 27.72 -2.30
CA MET A 692 16.57 28.07 -1.55
C MET A 692 16.20 28.45 -0.10
N PRO A 693 16.80 27.80 0.91
CA PRO A 693 16.58 28.20 2.29
C PRO A 693 17.22 29.56 2.59
N ILE A 694 16.66 30.28 3.56
CA ILE A 694 17.10 31.64 3.91
C ILE A 694 18.57 31.72 4.33
N THR A 695 19.09 30.65 4.95
CA THR A 695 20.50 30.54 5.34
C THR A 695 21.42 30.54 4.12
N GLU A 696 21.09 29.74 3.09
CA GLU A 696 21.83 29.68 1.83
C GLU A 696 21.73 31.00 1.06
N LEU A 697 20.53 31.60 1.01
CA LEU A 697 20.29 32.89 0.34
C LEU A 697 21.13 34.00 0.97
N LYS A 698 21.11 34.11 2.31
CA LYS A 698 21.89 35.11 3.05
C LYS A 698 23.38 34.86 3.01
N ASP A 699 23.83 33.61 2.89
CA ASP A 699 25.25 33.29 2.75
C ASP A 699 25.79 33.74 1.38
N LYS A 700 25.09 33.39 0.30
CA LYS A 700 25.54 33.59 -1.08
C LYS A 700 25.21 34.96 -1.68
N TYR A 701 24.13 35.59 -1.23
CA TYR A 701 23.60 36.82 -1.83
C TYR A 701 23.38 37.92 -0.78
N ARG A 702 23.25 39.16 -1.25
CA ARG A 702 22.90 40.32 -0.43
C ARG A 702 21.86 41.18 -1.14
N LYS A 703 21.10 41.97 -0.37
CA LYS A 703 20.16 42.92 -0.96
C LYS A 703 20.94 44.05 -1.67
N PRO A 704 20.55 44.43 -2.91
CA PRO A 704 21.18 45.49 -3.67
C PRO A 704 20.86 46.86 -3.07
N LYS A 705 21.78 47.82 -3.25
CA LYS A 705 21.64 49.20 -2.71
C LYS A 705 20.81 50.13 -3.60
N SER A 706 20.70 49.83 -4.89
CA SER A 706 19.94 50.61 -5.88
C SER A 706 19.18 49.65 -6.78
N LEU A 707 17.89 49.90 -6.97
CA LEU A 707 17.02 49.09 -7.83
C LEU A 707 17.26 49.41 -9.31
N GLU A 708 17.63 50.65 -9.66
CA GLU A 708 17.95 51.04 -11.04
C GLU A 708 19.19 50.31 -11.57
N LYS A 709 20.15 50.02 -10.68
CA LYS A 709 21.29 49.17 -11.02
C LYS A 709 20.83 47.74 -11.31
N VAL A 710 19.96 47.18 -10.47
CA VAL A 710 19.48 45.80 -10.66
C VAL A 710 18.70 45.69 -11.97
N GLN A 711 17.83 46.66 -12.27
CA GLN A 711 17.08 46.68 -13.52
C GLN A 711 17.99 46.59 -14.74
N ARG A 712 18.97 47.51 -14.85
CA ARG A 712 19.88 47.55 -15.99
C ARG A 712 20.68 46.25 -16.14
N GLU A 713 21.17 45.70 -15.04
CA GLU A 713 21.95 44.46 -15.05
C GLU A 713 21.06 43.22 -15.32
N TRP A 714 19.80 43.26 -14.88
CA TRP A 714 18.81 42.21 -15.16
C TRP A 714 18.47 42.18 -16.64
N GLU A 715 18.20 43.35 -17.24
CA GLU A 715 17.91 43.50 -18.66
C GLU A 715 19.12 43.10 -19.52
N ASP A 716 20.34 43.49 -19.13
CA ASP A 716 21.58 43.05 -19.80
C ASP A 716 21.76 41.53 -19.71
N GLU A 717 21.62 40.94 -18.52
CA GLU A 717 21.74 39.49 -18.35
C GLU A 717 20.63 38.74 -19.12
N TYR A 718 19.41 39.28 -19.16
CA TYR A 718 18.30 38.76 -19.93
C TYR A 718 18.59 38.75 -21.44
N GLU A 719 19.18 39.82 -21.97
CA GLU A 719 19.48 39.93 -23.39
C GLU A 719 20.70 39.07 -23.79
N VAL A 720 21.80 39.16 -23.02
CA VAL A 720 23.02 38.37 -23.27
C VAL A 720 22.76 36.87 -23.19
N SER A 721 21.92 36.44 -22.25
CA SER A 721 21.61 35.02 -22.06
C SER A 721 20.82 34.40 -23.22
N SER A 722 20.24 35.18 -24.13
CA SER A 722 19.62 34.67 -25.36
C SER A 722 20.64 33.94 -26.27
N LYS A 723 21.86 34.49 -26.36
CA LYS A 723 22.90 34.02 -27.30
C LYS A 723 24.09 33.38 -26.61
N GLN A 724 24.31 33.68 -25.32
CA GLN A 724 25.50 33.26 -24.59
C GLN A 724 25.16 32.40 -23.38
N CYS A 725 25.94 31.35 -23.16
CA CYS A 725 25.83 30.54 -21.96
C CYS A 725 26.36 31.30 -20.72
N MET A 726 25.95 30.86 -19.53
CA MET A 726 26.38 31.47 -18.26
C MET A 726 27.91 31.45 -18.05
N HIS A 727 28.63 30.53 -18.70
CA HIS A 727 30.10 30.42 -18.64
C HIS A 727 30.86 31.56 -19.34
N GLY A 728 30.15 32.47 -20.01
CA GLY A 728 30.77 33.58 -20.71
C GLY A 728 31.27 33.20 -22.12
N PRO A 729 31.94 34.15 -22.81
CA PRO A 729 32.43 33.95 -24.18
C PRO A 729 33.60 32.97 -24.27
N LYS A 730 34.33 32.72 -23.17
CA LYS A 730 35.46 31.76 -23.09
C LYS A 730 35.03 30.35 -22.68
N CYS A 731 33.77 29.97 -22.89
CA CYS A 731 33.28 28.65 -22.50
C CYS A 731 34.07 27.52 -23.20
N LYS A 732 34.61 26.57 -22.42
CA LYS A 732 35.35 25.40 -22.93
C LYS A 732 34.52 24.52 -23.88
N ILE A 733 33.19 24.61 -23.80
CA ILE A 733 32.22 23.78 -24.54
C ILE A 733 31.69 24.52 -25.80
N ARG A 734 32.08 25.79 -25.97
CA ARG A 734 31.76 26.65 -27.14
C ARG A 734 30.27 26.59 -27.52
N SER A 735 29.96 26.33 -28.80
CA SER A 735 28.62 26.39 -29.40
C SER A 735 27.61 25.41 -28.80
N PHE A 736 28.06 24.27 -28.24
CA PHE A 736 27.18 23.25 -27.69
C PHE A 736 26.76 23.50 -26.24
N CYS A 737 27.25 24.58 -25.61
CA CYS A 737 26.91 24.89 -24.23
C CYS A 737 25.54 25.59 -24.13
N THR A 738 24.56 24.89 -23.59
CA THR A 738 23.21 25.43 -23.29
C THR A 738 23.05 25.85 -21.82
N VAL A 739 24.09 25.71 -21.00
CA VAL A 739 24.00 25.96 -19.54
C VAL A 739 23.75 27.44 -19.26
N GLY A 740 22.60 27.75 -18.65
CA GLY A 740 22.18 29.10 -18.32
C GLY A 740 21.90 29.99 -19.54
N LYS A 741 21.70 29.38 -20.72
CA LYS A 741 21.15 30.06 -21.89
C LYS A 741 19.64 30.18 -21.76
N ARG A 742 19.10 31.35 -22.10
CA ARG A 742 17.67 31.68 -22.04
C ARG A 742 16.88 30.96 -23.12
N ILE A 743 17.35 31.12 -24.36
CA ILE A 743 16.80 30.44 -25.52
C ILE A 743 17.52 29.11 -25.68
N GLN A 744 16.76 28.02 -25.66
CA GLN A 744 17.29 26.68 -25.81
C GLN A 744 16.51 25.92 -26.88
N GLU A 745 17.28 25.32 -27.77
CA GLU A 745 16.76 24.32 -28.69
C GLU A 745 16.70 22.96 -27.98
N VAL A 746 15.55 22.30 -28.07
CA VAL A 746 15.28 21.00 -27.48
C VAL A 746 14.78 20.04 -28.56
N ASN A 747 15.46 18.91 -28.67
CA ASN A 747 15.17 17.89 -29.67
C ASN A 747 14.47 16.70 -29.02
N LEU A 748 13.31 16.33 -29.56
CA LEU A 748 12.41 15.31 -29.00
C LEU A 748 12.06 14.27 -30.07
N LEU A 749 12.31 12.99 -29.79
CA LEU A 749 11.81 11.90 -30.63
C LEU A 749 10.45 11.45 -30.10
N GLY A 750 9.39 11.71 -30.86
CA GLY A 750 8.03 11.27 -30.57
C GLY A 750 7.56 10.20 -31.57
N GLY A 751 6.37 9.63 -31.31
CA GLY A 751 5.85 8.51 -32.09
C GLY A 751 6.40 7.18 -31.60
N LEU A 752 6.74 6.26 -32.53
CA LEU A 752 7.14 4.90 -32.18
C LEU A 752 8.62 4.82 -31.79
N ILE A 753 8.95 4.59 -30.50
CA ILE A 753 10.33 4.69 -29.99
C ILE A 753 11.01 3.32 -29.80
N LEU A 754 10.25 2.29 -29.42
CA LEU A 754 10.81 0.97 -29.10
C LEU A 754 11.62 0.31 -30.23
N PRO A 755 11.26 0.43 -31.54
CA PRO A 755 12.06 -0.18 -32.60
C PRO A 755 13.49 0.35 -32.65
N ILE A 756 13.68 1.63 -32.31
CA ILE A 756 14.97 2.34 -32.41
C ILE A 756 15.66 2.54 -31.06
N TRP A 757 15.12 1.91 -29.99
CA TRP A 757 15.61 2.07 -28.63
C TRP A 757 17.09 1.71 -28.48
N GLY A 758 17.51 0.60 -29.08
CA GLY A 758 18.90 0.15 -29.05
C GLY A 758 19.85 1.15 -29.72
N THR A 759 19.44 1.69 -30.87
CA THR A 759 20.19 2.71 -31.63
C THR A 759 20.39 3.98 -30.79
N ILE A 760 19.31 4.47 -30.17
CA ILE A 760 19.38 5.68 -29.34
C ILE A 760 20.24 5.44 -28.09
N SER A 761 20.02 4.32 -27.40
CA SER A 761 20.80 3.97 -26.21
C SER A 761 22.30 3.91 -26.50
N LYS A 762 22.68 3.36 -27.66
CA LYS A 762 24.07 3.32 -28.14
C LYS A 762 24.62 4.70 -28.50
N ALA A 763 23.82 5.60 -29.06
CA ALA A 763 24.24 6.97 -29.36
C ALA A 763 24.41 7.81 -28.08
N LEU A 764 23.54 7.61 -27.08
CA LEU A 764 23.61 8.30 -25.80
C LEU A 764 24.76 7.80 -24.91
N SER A 765 25.09 6.51 -24.94
CA SER A 765 26.21 5.96 -24.14
C SER A 765 27.57 6.55 -24.53
N LYS A 766 27.72 7.02 -25.78
CA LYS A 766 28.92 7.71 -26.29
C LYS A 766 29.07 9.16 -25.82
N GLN A 767 28.07 9.72 -25.12
CA GLN A 767 28.10 11.13 -24.71
C GLN A 767 29.06 11.37 -23.55
N SER A 768 29.80 12.49 -23.60
CA SER A 768 30.84 12.82 -22.61
C SER A 768 30.29 13.20 -21.23
N ARG A 769 29.04 13.66 -21.14
CA ARG A 769 28.36 14.02 -19.88
C ARG A 769 27.49 12.87 -19.40
N LYS A 770 27.69 12.42 -18.16
CA LYS A 770 26.82 11.41 -17.50
C LYS A 770 25.33 11.76 -17.58
N ALA A 771 24.97 13.04 -17.44
CA ALA A 771 23.57 13.49 -17.56
C ALA A 771 22.98 13.34 -18.98
N HIS A 772 23.82 13.29 -20.02
CA HIS A 772 23.41 13.09 -21.42
C HIS A 772 23.42 11.60 -21.82
N GLN A 773 24.00 10.72 -20.99
CA GLN A 773 24.00 9.27 -21.22
C GLN A 773 22.68 8.61 -20.81
N ARG A 774 21.88 9.29 -19.96
CA ARG A 774 20.63 8.76 -19.43
C ARG A 774 19.47 9.09 -20.37
N LEU A 775 18.65 8.08 -20.65
CA LEU A 775 17.37 8.25 -21.35
C LEU A 775 16.41 9.06 -20.47
N ARG A 776 15.75 10.05 -21.06
CA ARG A 776 14.79 10.90 -20.37
C ARG A 776 13.57 11.08 -21.27
N VAL A 777 12.41 10.71 -20.75
CA VAL A 777 11.14 10.93 -21.42
C VAL A 777 10.57 12.25 -20.94
N VAL A 778 10.18 13.10 -21.88
CA VAL A 778 9.73 14.47 -21.59
C VAL A 778 8.47 14.79 -22.37
N GLY A 779 7.63 15.62 -21.77
CA GLY A 779 6.45 16.20 -22.40
C GLY A 779 6.73 17.66 -22.72
N ILE A 780 6.29 18.12 -23.88
CA ILE A 780 6.38 19.51 -24.30
C ILE A 780 4.99 19.91 -24.80
N GLU A 781 4.46 20.99 -24.24
CA GLU A 781 3.22 21.62 -24.69
C GLU A 781 3.57 22.96 -25.30
N THR A 782 3.18 23.15 -26.56
CA THR A 782 3.45 24.40 -27.28
C THR A 782 2.55 25.52 -26.77
N THR A 783 3.10 26.73 -26.66
CA THR A 783 2.35 27.87 -26.10
C THR A 783 1.41 28.54 -27.11
N THR A 784 1.61 28.28 -28.39
CA THR A 784 0.87 28.90 -29.50
C THR A 784 -0.45 28.20 -29.83
N ASP A 785 -0.45 26.88 -29.76
CA ASP A 785 -1.49 25.98 -30.26
C ASP A 785 -1.92 24.93 -29.23
N ASN A 786 -1.29 24.91 -28.03
CA ASN A 786 -1.54 23.94 -26.95
C ASN A 786 -1.44 22.48 -27.43
N GLU A 787 -0.56 22.22 -28.40
CA GLU A 787 -0.28 20.87 -28.85
C GLU A 787 0.75 20.23 -27.91
N ARG A 788 0.39 19.08 -27.36
CA ARG A 788 1.24 18.32 -26.45
C ARG A 788 1.94 17.18 -27.18
N VAL A 789 3.26 17.21 -27.17
CA VAL A 789 4.12 16.16 -27.71
C VAL A 789 4.88 15.49 -26.57
N VAL A 790 4.82 14.16 -26.51
CA VAL A 790 5.58 13.34 -25.55
C VAL A 790 6.58 12.51 -26.33
N GLY A 791 7.81 12.44 -25.82
CA GLY A 791 8.86 11.69 -26.49
C GLY A 791 10.14 11.57 -25.69
N LEU A 792 11.16 11.01 -26.33
CA LEU A 792 12.48 10.86 -25.76
C LEU A 792 13.36 12.08 -26.07
N LEU A 793 13.90 12.70 -25.01
CA LEU A 793 14.79 13.85 -25.13
C LEU A 793 16.15 13.42 -25.71
N VAL A 794 16.51 13.99 -26.85
CA VAL A 794 17.81 13.80 -27.49
C VAL A 794 18.68 15.03 -27.21
N PRO A 795 19.83 14.91 -26.51
CA PRO A 795 20.75 16.01 -26.33
C PRO A 795 21.24 16.55 -27.69
N ASN A 796 21.36 17.87 -27.85
CA ASN A 796 21.76 18.47 -29.15
C ASN A 796 23.08 17.90 -29.69
N ALA A 797 24.04 17.56 -28.82
CA ALA A 797 25.30 16.93 -29.19
C ALA A 797 25.17 15.47 -29.71
N ALA A 798 24.03 14.82 -29.47
CA ALA A 798 23.74 13.45 -29.89
C ALA A 798 22.85 13.39 -31.14
N VAL A 799 22.18 14.48 -31.54
CA VAL A 799 21.19 14.49 -32.64
C VAL A 799 21.80 13.97 -33.94
N GLU A 800 22.96 14.50 -34.35
CA GLU A 800 23.63 14.06 -35.58
C GLU A 800 24.04 12.58 -35.53
N SER A 801 24.53 12.11 -34.37
CA SER A 801 24.89 10.69 -34.19
C SER A 801 23.66 9.79 -34.28
N VAL A 802 22.53 10.22 -33.71
CA VAL A 802 21.27 9.47 -33.75
C VAL A 802 20.74 9.40 -35.18
N LEU A 803 20.71 10.52 -35.90
CA LEU A 803 20.27 10.55 -37.30
C LEU A 803 21.13 9.65 -38.19
N LYS A 804 22.46 9.75 -38.05
CA LYS A 804 23.40 8.91 -38.80
C LYS A 804 23.22 7.42 -38.50
N ASP A 805 23.08 7.05 -37.24
CA ASP A 805 22.87 5.65 -36.84
C ASP A 805 21.47 5.13 -37.27
N LEU A 806 20.52 6.02 -37.60
CA LEU A 806 19.21 5.70 -38.20
C LEU A 806 19.21 5.72 -39.74
N GLY A 807 20.35 6.04 -40.39
CA GLY A 807 20.48 6.04 -41.85
C GLY A 807 19.94 7.29 -42.55
N ILE A 808 19.89 8.43 -41.84
CA ILE A 808 19.42 9.75 -42.30
C ILE A 808 20.54 10.77 -42.15
#